data_AF-A0A4R6FG58-F1
#
_entry.id   AF-A0A4R6FG58-F1
#
_cell.length_a   1.000
_cell.length_b   1.000
_cell.length_c   1.000
_cell.angle_alpha   90.00
_cell.angle_beta   90.00
_cell.angle_gamma   90.00
#
_symmetry.space_group_name_H-M   'P 1'
#
loop_
_entity.id
_entity.type
_entity.pdbx_description
1 polymer ?
#
loop_
_entity_poly.entity_id
_entity_poly.type
_entity_poly.pdbx_seq_one_letter_code
_entity_poly.pdbx_strand_id
1 'polypeptide(L)'
;MSARTLTLRLLAGAALISAAGSAFADPLKRVDLDDGWQVRIDPSDKEAVAKHPGAVGWFKATVPGSVQQDLMASGQVPDPFQGTNEGAIQWAGLTNWQFRRTLNVTPEMLRRDHVELVFEGLDTFATVRVNGQELLRTDNAHRHWRVDVKPLLKAGDNELLVSFESPIEKLQPMVLAQENPLPGEYDSAFGDEPKGKQTSPYIRKPKYQYGWDWGPRIVNIGLWQPVRLEAWDEARLDGVRVDQEALNDSEARLVAHASVRAGKSGEARVRVTVTGPDGRSVRSERKLELAAGDNAVSLPLSVKNPQRWWPAGYGAQPLYKVAVSLSADDGSSDAKAEKIGLRTTELIRKDGSFGLKINGVPIFAKGANLIPFDNFPSRVSEAQMRQIVQSARDANMNMIRVWGGGYYLDDRFYDLADELGIMVWQDFMFGGAVTPPDADFRHNVAVEAAQQVERLQPHPSIVLWAGNNEVLSGWENWSDRKAFKKRVGADEQERIGVGMAVLFDRVLRDAVIEHSPGVPYWPGSPSTDYEGPVDTDKDGDRHFWDVWSGSKPVENYLDSCPRFMSEYGFQAMPDLSTIRRFAGDGPLAIDSPVLKAHQKFLAGEGNERLQLYLDQRLRKPGDFADLVYLTQVNQMQAIGMAARHHRACRPTTLGSLYWQLNDTWPAISWASIDYYGQWKLLQYGARRFFAPQIVVAEHADAKTRIALVSDATTPMAATWDVRGFAMDGTPLGSKGGDVTLAPLSSTDIAMIDDATLFGNAPANASYAVAELKIGGKTVSRQVIERLLPKDMAYPAPGLSAEWQGKSVTITARSLARAVMLDFGKIAAQPSDDGFDLLPGESVRVTVQSDADAQALQKALTLRTLAGAR
;
A
#
# COMPACT_ATOMS: atom_id res chain seq x y z
N MET A 1 48.58 -35.17 67.11
CA MET A 1 49.78 -35.59 66.35
C MET A 1 50.39 -34.36 65.68
N SER A 2 51.66 -34.08 66.03
CA SER A 2 52.70 -33.24 65.40
C SER A 2 52.24 -32.13 64.42
N ALA A 3 52.39 -30.81 64.67
CA ALA A 3 53.58 -29.99 64.90
C ALA A 3 54.63 -30.03 63.77
N ARG A 4 54.82 -28.90 63.05
CA ARG A 4 56.08 -28.09 62.92
C ARG A 4 55.97 -27.08 61.76
N THR A 5 55.90 -25.75 61.96
CA THR A 5 56.93 -24.70 62.27
C THR A 5 57.86 -24.29 61.11
N LEU A 6 57.78 -23.01 60.67
CA LEU A 6 58.85 -21.97 60.52
C LEU A 6 58.35 -20.89 59.51
N THR A 7 57.99 -19.64 59.82
CA THR A 7 58.65 -18.46 60.46
C THR A 7 59.70 -17.73 59.59
N LEU A 8 59.36 -16.51 59.11
CA LEU A 8 60.08 -15.20 59.21
C LEU A 8 59.41 -14.18 58.25
N ARG A 9 58.69 -13.11 58.69
CA ARG A 9 59.16 -11.75 59.09
C ARG A 9 60.03 -11.06 58.00
N LEU A 10 59.81 -9.84 57.49
CA LEU A 10 59.40 -8.55 58.10
C LEU A 10 59.27 -7.45 56.99
N LEU A 11 58.47 -6.40 57.27
CA LEU A 11 58.46 -5.02 56.70
C LEU A 11 57.97 -4.84 55.26
N ALA A 12 57.24 -3.81 54.84
CA ALA A 12 56.56 -2.66 55.44
C ALA A 12 55.87 -1.93 54.25
N GLY A 13 54.84 -1.11 54.51
CA GLY A 13 54.52 0.00 53.60
C GLY A 13 53.16 -0.08 52.91
N ALA A 14 52.28 0.78 53.39
CA ALA A 14 50.99 1.18 52.84
C ALA A 14 50.88 1.21 51.31
N ALA A 15 49.78 0.63 50.80
CA ALA A 15 49.03 1.18 49.68
C ALA A 15 47.58 0.67 49.76
N LEU A 16 46.73 1.44 50.45
CA LEU A 16 45.29 1.42 50.19
C LEU A 16 45.09 1.96 48.77
N ILE A 17 45.21 1.07 47.78
CA ILE A 17 44.71 1.35 46.44
C ILE A 17 43.22 1.06 46.52
N SER A 18 42.46 2.15 46.65
CA SER A 18 41.09 2.22 46.19
C SER A 18 41.03 1.69 44.76
N ALA A 19 40.69 0.41 44.61
CA ALA A 19 40.16 -0.11 43.38
C ALA A 19 38.77 0.53 43.20
N ALA A 20 38.76 1.77 42.71
CA ALA A 20 37.62 2.27 41.97
C ALA A 20 37.53 1.36 40.75
N GLY A 21 36.73 0.30 40.86
CA GLY A 21 36.30 -0.45 39.70
C GLY A 21 35.68 0.57 38.76
N SER A 22 36.27 0.73 37.58
CA SER A 22 35.59 1.30 36.44
C SER A 22 34.27 0.55 36.31
N ALA A 23 33.18 1.19 36.72
CA ALA A 23 31.85 0.72 36.43
C ALA A 23 31.74 0.74 34.90
N PHE A 24 31.89 -0.43 34.28
CA PHE A 24 31.69 -0.62 32.86
C PHE A 24 30.30 -0.04 32.52
N ALA A 25 30.24 0.89 31.57
CA ALA A 25 28.96 1.40 31.09
C ALA A 25 28.21 0.25 30.40
N ASP A 26 27.00 -0.04 30.86
CA ASP A 26 26.14 -1.05 30.24
C ASP A 26 25.75 -0.63 28.80
N PRO A 27 25.46 -1.57 27.88
CA PRO A 27 24.92 -1.25 26.55
C PRO A 27 23.60 -0.46 26.63
N LEU A 28 23.17 0.15 25.52
CA LEU A 28 21.85 0.79 25.41
C LEU A 28 20.76 -0.13 25.98
N LYS A 29 20.06 0.32 27.03
CA LYS A 29 18.96 -0.44 27.62
C LYS A 29 17.65 0.07 27.05
N ARG A 30 16.89 -0.83 26.43
CA ARG A 30 15.56 -0.57 25.89
C ARG A 30 14.51 -1.31 26.71
N VAL A 31 13.45 -0.61 27.08
CA VAL A 31 12.24 -1.18 27.66
C VAL A 31 11.10 -0.83 26.71
N ASP A 32 10.47 -1.85 26.11
CA ASP A 32 9.26 -1.67 25.35
C ASP A 32 8.08 -1.44 26.31
N LEU A 33 7.22 -0.48 25.96
CA LEU A 33 6.11 -0.03 26.78
C LEU A 33 4.80 -0.45 26.12
N ASP A 34 4.64 -1.75 25.89
CA ASP A 34 3.51 -2.38 25.18
C ASP A 34 2.41 -2.93 26.12
N ASP A 35 2.62 -2.83 27.43
CA ASP A 35 1.72 -3.33 28.46
C ASP A 35 1.32 -2.29 29.52
N GLY A 36 0.36 -2.68 30.38
CA GLY A 36 -0.05 -1.90 31.55
C GLY A 36 -0.79 -0.60 31.25
N TRP A 37 -1.13 -0.34 29.99
CA TRP A 37 -1.85 0.85 29.59
C TRP A 37 -3.34 0.78 29.96
N GLN A 38 -3.87 1.94 30.32
CA GLN A 38 -5.29 2.16 30.52
C GLN A 38 -5.72 3.43 29.79
N VAL A 39 -6.99 3.50 29.42
CA VAL A 39 -7.59 4.66 28.75
C VAL A 39 -8.93 5.04 29.39
N ARG A 40 -9.30 6.32 29.29
CA ARG A 40 -10.63 6.86 29.64
C ARG A 40 -10.91 8.14 28.86
N ILE A 41 -12.17 8.58 28.86
CA ILE A 41 -12.54 9.93 28.42
C ILE A 41 -11.80 10.96 29.29
N ASP A 42 -11.28 12.03 28.68
CA ASP A 42 -10.68 13.14 29.41
C ASP A 42 -11.74 13.80 30.31
N PRO A 43 -11.54 13.86 31.64
CA PRO A 43 -12.53 14.46 32.55
C PRO A 43 -12.87 15.93 32.29
N SER A 44 -12.06 16.65 31.50
CA SER A 44 -12.35 18.01 31.05
C SER A 44 -13.42 18.07 29.96
N ASP A 45 -13.61 16.99 29.19
CA ASP A 45 -14.66 16.84 28.19
C ASP A 45 -16.01 16.51 28.86
N LYS A 46 -16.64 17.54 29.42
CA LYS A 46 -17.86 17.40 30.23
C LYS A 46 -19.03 16.80 29.44
N GLU A 47 -19.07 17.07 28.14
CA GLU A 47 -20.14 16.57 27.28
C GLU A 47 -19.98 15.07 27.01
N ALA A 48 -18.78 14.61 26.62
CA ALA A 48 -18.53 13.19 26.41
C ALA A 48 -18.69 12.39 27.72
N VAL A 49 -18.22 12.92 28.85
CA VAL A 49 -18.41 12.30 30.19
C VAL A 49 -19.90 12.09 30.50
N ALA A 50 -20.76 13.06 30.18
CA ALA A 50 -22.19 12.95 30.42
C ALA A 50 -22.88 11.94 29.49
N LYS A 51 -22.48 11.90 28.21
CA LYS A 51 -23.10 11.04 27.18
C LYS A 51 -22.63 9.59 27.23
N HIS A 52 -21.42 9.33 27.70
CA HIS A 52 -20.78 8.01 27.63
C HIS A 52 -20.25 7.55 29.00
N PRO A 53 -21.12 7.34 30.01
CA PRO A 53 -20.71 7.00 31.38
C PRO A 53 -19.88 5.71 31.48
N GLY A 54 -20.04 4.78 30.52
CA GLY A 54 -19.27 3.53 30.46
C GLY A 54 -17.76 3.74 30.25
N ALA A 55 -17.35 4.85 29.63
CA ALA A 55 -15.96 5.15 29.28
C ALA A 55 -15.30 6.20 30.21
N VAL A 56 -15.99 6.61 31.28
CA VAL A 56 -15.48 7.60 32.25
C VAL A 56 -14.42 7.00 33.18
N GLY A 57 -14.59 5.73 33.55
CA GLY A 57 -13.61 4.98 34.33
C GLY A 57 -12.43 4.53 33.46
N TRP A 58 -11.28 4.26 34.08
CA TRP A 58 -10.14 3.67 33.40
C TRP A 58 -10.44 2.23 32.98
N PHE A 59 -10.33 1.93 31.69
CA PHE A 59 -10.38 0.58 31.15
C PHE A 59 -9.06 0.22 30.46
N LYS A 60 -8.87 -1.07 30.18
CA LYS A 60 -7.62 -1.56 29.56
C LYS A 60 -7.43 -0.92 28.19
N ALA A 61 -6.20 -0.53 27.89
CA ALA A 61 -5.78 -0.06 26.58
C ALA A 61 -4.71 -0.96 25.98
N THR A 62 -4.70 -1.07 24.65
CA THR A 62 -3.68 -1.78 23.88
C THR A 62 -2.77 -0.77 23.18
N VAL A 63 -1.45 -0.95 23.30
CA VAL A 63 -0.45 -0.09 22.65
C VAL A 63 0.58 -0.99 21.99
N PRO A 64 0.81 -0.89 20.67
CA PRO A 64 0.18 0.03 19.72
C PRO A 64 -1.33 -0.20 19.53
N GLY A 65 -2.12 0.86 19.42
CA GLY A 65 -3.58 0.77 19.30
C GLY A 65 -4.31 2.11 19.16
N SER A 66 -5.63 2.04 19.06
CA SER A 66 -6.53 3.20 19.12
C SER A 66 -7.63 3.00 20.16
N VAL A 67 -8.18 4.12 20.65
CA VAL A 67 -9.31 4.10 21.59
C VAL A 67 -10.50 3.32 21.02
N GLN A 68 -10.74 3.44 19.72
CA GLN A 68 -11.80 2.73 19.02
C GLN A 68 -11.66 1.21 19.17
N GLN A 69 -10.43 0.68 19.08
CA GLN A 69 -10.17 -0.74 19.30
C GLN A 69 -10.40 -1.13 20.75
N ASP A 70 -10.00 -0.29 21.71
CA ASP A 70 -10.19 -0.57 23.13
C ASP A 70 -11.66 -0.51 23.55
N LEU A 71 -12.46 0.38 22.94
CA LEU A 71 -13.92 0.44 23.11
C LEU A 71 -14.60 -0.82 22.56
N MET A 72 -14.16 -1.32 21.41
CA MET A 72 -14.65 -2.59 20.87
C MET A 72 -14.26 -3.77 21.78
N ALA A 73 -12.99 -3.83 22.20
CA ALA A 73 -12.45 -4.91 23.04
C ALA A 73 -13.13 -4.96 24.42
N SER A 74 -13.59 -3.82 24.94
CA SER A 74 -14.34 -3.72 26.19
C SER A 74 -15.86 -3.89 26.02
N GLY A 75 -16.35 -4.07 24.79
CA GLY A 75 -17.78 -4.24 24.49
C GLY A 75 -18.62 -2.96 24.63
N GLN A 76 -17.98 -1.79 24.65
CA GLN A 76 -18.66 -0.49 24.78
C GLN A 76 -19.25 0.00 23.46
N VAL A 77 -18.67 -0.41 22.33
CA VAL A 77 -19.21 -0.20 20.98
C VAL A 77 -19.19 -1.52 20.21
N PRO A 78 -20.15 -1.76 19.30
CA PRO A 78 -20.10 -2.93 18.43
C PRO A 78 -19.00 -2.80 17.38
N ASP A 79 -18.68 -3.91 16.70
CA ASP A 79 -17.78 -3.90 15.54
C ASP A 79 -18.37 -3.02 14.41
N PRO A 80 -17.68 -1.94 13.97
CA PRO A 80 -18.17 -1.03 12.95
C PRO A 80 -18.20 -1.65 11.55
N PHE A 81 -17.57 -2.81 11.33
CA PHE A 81 -17.60 -3.51 10.05
C PHE A 81 -18.85 -4.39 9.87
N GLN A 82 -19.74 -4.42 10.87
CA GLN A 82 -20.94 -5.25 10.87
C GLN A 82 -22.19 -4.42 10.59
N GLY A 83 -23.03 -4.87 9.65
CA GLY A 83 -24.33 -4.28 9.36
C GLY A 83 -24.24 -2.78 9.02
N THR A 84 -24.78 -1.95 9.92
CA THR A 84 -24.75 -0.48 9.79
C THR A 84 -24.06 0.17 10.99
N ASN A 85 -23.15 -0.55 11.66
CA ASN A 85 -22.59 -0.15 12.95
C ASN A 85 -21.55 0.97 12.87
N GLU A 86 -21.13 1.41 11.68
CA GLU A 86 -20.19 2.52 11.51
C GLU A 86 -20.63 3.77 12.31
N GLY A 87 -21.93 4.09 12.31
CA GLY A 87 -22.44 5.24 13.07
C GLY A 87 -22.23 5.15 14.59
N ALA A 88 -22.17 3.93 15.14
CA ALA A 88 -22.09 3.71 16.59
C ALA A 88 -20.72 4.07 17.19
N ILE A 89 -19.68 4.19 16.37
CA ILE A 89 -18.31 4.49 16.83
C ILE A 89 -17.89 5.95 16.61
N GLN A 90 -18.68 6.76 15.88
CA GLN A 90 -18.28 8.12 15.48
C GLN A 90 -17.94 9.02 16.66
N TRP A 91 -18.70 8.91 17.76
CA TRP A 91 -18.51 9.72 18.97
C TRP A 91 -17.09 9.62 19.54
N ALA A 92 -16.41 8.48 19.37
CA ALA A 92 -15.06 8.28 19.88
C ALA A 92 -14.04 9.23 19.22
N GLY A 93 -14.21 9.53 17.93
CA GLY A 93 -13.38 10.49 17.18
C GLY A 93 -13.68 11.96 17.50
N LEU A 94 -14.79 12.22 18.19
CA LEU A 94 -15.23 13.55 18.64
C LEU A 94 -14.91 13.81 20.12
N THR A 95 -14.26 12.86 20.79
CA THR A 95 -14.03 12.89 22.24
C THR A 95 -12.56 13.09 22.56
N ASN A 96 -12.25 13.82 23.64
CA ASN A 96 -10.91 13.88 24.20
C ASN A 96 -10.62 12.66 25.09
N TRP A 97 -9.40 12.13 25.03
CA TRP A 97 -9.02 10.88 25.69
C TRP A 97 -7.76 11.03 26.55
N GLN A 98 -7.65 10.23 27.60
CA GLN A 98 -6.43 10.10 28.40
C GLN A 98 -5.98 8.64 28.42
N PHE A 99 -4.72 8.40 28.09
CA PHE A 99 -4.02 7.14 28.32
C PHE A 99 -3.09 7.29 29.52
N ARG A 100 -2.95 6.24 30.34
CA ARG A 100 -1.96 6.21 31.41
C ARG A 100 -1.25 4.88 31.52
N ARG A 101 -0.05 4.91 32.07
CA ARG A 101 0.62 3.74 32.65
C ARG A 101 1.61 4.14 33.73
N THR A 102 2.06 3.15 34.50
CA THR A 102 3.15 3.31 35.46
C THR A 102 4.46 2.87 34.84
N LEU A 103 5.47 3.74 34.87
CA LEU A 103 6.85 3.39 34.55
C LEU A 103 7.53 2.94 35.84
N ASN A 104 8.06 1.72 35.87
CA ASN A 104 8.93 1.27 36.95
C ASN A 104 10.38 1.62 36.62
N VAL A 105 10.91 2.66 37.27
CA VAL A 105 12.26 3.17 37.01
C VAL A 105 13.20 2.69 38.10
N THR A 106 14.14 1.84 37.72
CA THR A 106 15.15 1.30 38.63
C THR A 106 16.21 2.35 39.00
N PRO A 107 16.82 2.29 40.19
CA PRO A 107 18.00 3.12 40.52
C PRO A 107 19.12 2.97 39.49
N GLU A 108 19.29 1.79 38.91
CA GLU A 108 20.24 1.50 37.83
C GLU A 108 19.99 2.37 36.60
N MET A 109 18.72 2.52 36.20
CA MET A 109 18.35 3.38 35.06
C MET A 109 18.58 4.86 35.36
N LEU A 110 18.35 5.32 36.59
CA LEU A 110 18.63 6.71 36.97
C LEU A 110 20.12 7.04 37.05
N ARG A 111 20.97 6.02 37.23
CA ARG A 111 22.44 6.18 37.18
C ARG A 111 22.95 6.37 35.74
N ARG A 112 22.17 5.98 34.72
CA ARG A 112 22.52 6.19 33.31
C ARG A 112 22.54 7.68 32.99
N ASP A 113 23.41 8.14 32.10
CA ASP A 113 23.54 9.57 31.81
C ASP A 113 22.27 10.15 31.20
N HIS A 114 21.62 9.38 30.32
CA HIS A 114 20.42 9.77 29.60
C HIS A 114 19.30 8.72 29.74
N VAL A 115 18.06 9.20 29.89
CA VAL A 115 16.85 8.36 29.87
C VAL A 115 15.78 9.09 29.05
N GLU A 116 15.32 8.46 27.98
CA GLU A 116 14.44 9.09 27.00
C GLU A 116 13.18 8.26 26.76
N LEU A 117 12.06 8.95 26.53
CA LEU A 117 10.86 8.35 25.96
C LEU A 117 10.90 8.49 24.44
N VAL A 118 10.58 7.39 23.75
CA VAL A 118 10.49 7.31 22.29
C VAL A 118 9.08 6.89 21.93
N PHE A 119 8.37 7.74 21.19
CA PHE A 119 7.06 7.46 20.62
C PHE A 119 7.22 7.36 19.10
N GLU A 120 6.98 6.19 18.53
CA GLU A 120 7.06 5.98 17.08
C GLU A 120 5.88 6.59 16.32
N GLY A 121 4.82 7.00 17.04
CA GLY A 121 3.63 7.60 16.46
C GLY A 121 2.55 7.88 17.49
N LEU A 122 2.06 9.12 17.48
CA LEU A 122 0.98 9.62 18.32
C LEU A 122 -0.11 10.18 17.42
N ASP A 123 -1.32 9.62 17.46
CA ASP A 123 -2.42 10.02 16.57
C ASP A 123 -3.49 10.83 17.35
N THR A 124 -3.54 12.17 17.27
CA THR A 124 -2.52 13.07 16.66
C THR A 124 -2.13 14.18 17.63
N PHE A 125 -3.10 14.96 18.10
CA PHE A 125 -2.87 16.05 19.04
C PHE A 125 -2.70 15.52 20.46
N ALA A 126 -1.45 15.21 20.85
CA ALA A 126 -1.16 14.65 22.15
C ALA A 126 -0.43 15.65 23.06
N THR A 127 -0.69 15.56 24.36
CA THR A 127 0.13 16.15 25.42
C THR A 127 0.61 15.03 26.33
N VAL A 128 1.93 14.85 26.42
CA VAL A 128 2.58 13.85 27.27
C VAL A 128 2.98 14.49 28.59
N ARG A 129 2.65 13.83 29.70
CA ARG A 129 3.02 14.23 31.05
C ARG A 129 3.67 13.09 31.81
N VAL A 130 4.69 13.42 32.59
CA VAL A 130 5.34 12.48 33.52
C VAL A 130 5.31 13.07 34.92
N ASN A 131 4.77 12.32 35.87
CA ASN A 131 4.57 12.76 37.26
C ASN A 131 3.87 14.13 37.35
N GLY A 132 2.88 14.35 36.49
CA GLY A 132 2.09 15.60 36.40
C GLY A 132 2.76 16.74 35.63
N GLN A 133 4.05 16.66 35.29
CA GLN A 133 4.76 17.71 34.54
C GLN A 133 4.64 17.49 33.03
N GLU A 134 4.47 18.57 32.26
CA GLU A 134 4.42 18.50 30.80
C GLU A 134 5.79 18.15 30.23
N LEU A 135 5.84 17.18 29.33
CA LEU A 135 7.06 16.73 28.68
C LEU A 135 7.08 17.12 27.18
N LEU A 136 5.97 16.91 26.48
CA LEU A 136 5.90 17.07 25.02
C LEU A 136 4.45 17.38 24.58
N ARG A 137 4.31 18.18 23.53
CA ARG A 137 3.08 18.30 22.72
C ARG A 137 3.34 17.88 21.28
N THR A 138 2.38 17.22 20.65
CA THR A 138 2.50 16.71 19.28
C THR A 138 1.30 17.11 18.42
N ASP A 139 1.50 17.10 17.10
CA ASP A 139 0.50 17.52 16.10
C ASP A 139 0.63 16.79 14.76
N ASN A 140 1.36 15.67 14.71
CA ASN A 140 1.59 14.91 13.50
C ASN A 140 1.66 13.40 13.79
N ALA A 141 0.74 12.64 13.20
CA ALA A 141 0.66 11.19 13.38
C ALA A 141 1.83 10.44 12.73
N HIS A 142 2.46 11.01 11.72
CA HIS A 142 3.49 10.39 10.90
C HIS A 142 4.91 10.68 11.40
N ARG A 143 5.08 11.40 12.50
CA ARG A 143 6.39 11.70 13.10
C ARG A 143 6.71 10.77 14.25
N HIS A 144 8.00 10.45 14.39
CA HIS A 144 8.54 9.93 15.63
C HIS A 144 8.89 11.07 16.59
N TRP A 145 8.83 10.80 17.89
CA TRP A 145 9.10 11.77 18.94
C TRP A 145 10.02 11.15 19.99
N ARG A 146 11.20 11.73 20.16
CA ARG A 146 12.19 11.32 21.16
C ARG A 146 12.43 12.50 22.11
N VAL A 147 12.35 12.26 23.42
CA VAL A 147 12.44 13.32 24.43
C VAL A 147 13.13 12.82 25.70
N ASP A 148 14.04 13.63 26.25
CA ASP A 148 14.67 13.36 27.54
C ASP A 148 13.65 13.45 28.66
N VAL A 149 13.48 12.36 29.41
CA VAL A 149 12.53 12.25 30.51
C VAL A 149 13.24 12.18 31.86
N LYS A 150 14.56 11.96 31.88
CA LYS A 150 15.33 11.74 33.11
C LYS A 150 15.07 12.79 34.21
N PRO A 151 15.00 14.10 33.93
CA PRO A 151 14.76 15.11 34.97
C PRO A 151 13.41 14.97 35.69
N LEU A 152 12.44 14.29 35.07
CA LEU A 152 11.09 14.11 35.61
C LEU A 152 10.92 12.78 36.36
N LEU A 153 11.91 11.89 36.30
CA LEU A 153 11.84 10.55 36.87
C LEU A 153 12.31 10.50 38.33
N LYS A 154 11.71 9.60 39.09
CA LYS A 154 12.14 9.17 40.43
C LYS A 154 12.31 7.66 40.47
N ALA A 155 13.05 7.15 41.45
CA ALA A 155 13.19 5.71 41.63
C ALA A 155 11.84 5.08 42.02
N GLY A 156 11.53 3.91 41.45
CA GLY A 156 10.25 3.24 41.61
C GLY A 156 9.21 3.71 40.61
N ASP A 157 7.98 3.89 41.08
CA ASP A 157 6.82 4.13 40.22
C ASP A 157 6.72 5.60 39.77
N ASN A 158 6.57 5.79 38.47
CA ASN A 158 6.34 7.08 37.83
C ASN A 158 5.06 7.01 36.99
N GLU A 159 4.22 8.04 37.03
CA GLU A 159 3.04 8.08 36.18
C GLU A 159 3.40 8.68 34.83
N LEU A 160 3.09 7.97 33.74
CA LEU A 160 3.05 8.49 32.38
C LEU A 160 1.58 8.68 31.98
N LEU A 161 1.20 9.89 31.62
CA LEU A 161 -0.13 10.26 31.15
C LEU A 161 -0.01 10.88 29.75
N VAL A 162 -0.81 10.41 28.80
CA VAL A 162 -0.89 10.95 27.44
C VAL A 162 -2.33 11.37 27.18
N SER A 163 -2.57 12.67 27.09
CA SER A 163 -3.89 13.24 26.74
C SER A 163 -3.97 13.49 25.25
N PHE A 164 -5.04 13.05 24.60
CA PHE A 164 -5.34 13.32 23.20
C PHE A 164 -6.57 14.23 23.08
N GLU A 165 -6.45 15.27 22.27
CA GLU A 165 -7.58 16.11 21.87
C GLU A 165 -8.21 15.55 20.58
N SER A 166 -9.54 15.56 20.49
CA SER A 166 -10.26 15.25 19.25
C SER A 166 -9.80 16.19 18.14
N PRO A 167 -9.35 15.67 16.98
CA PRO A 167 -8.87 16.52 15.90
C PRO A 167 -10.00 17.37 15.30
N ILE A 168 -11.23 16.88 15.29
CA ILE A 168 -12.40 17.62 14.79
C ILE A 168 -12.75 18.74 15.76
N GLU A 169 -12.99 18.43 17.04
CA GLU A 169 -13.38 19.43 18.04
C GLU A 169 -12.32 20.52 18.22
N LYS A 170 -11.03 20.16 18.12
CA LYS A 170 -9.94 21.12 18.20
C LYS A 170 -9.86 22.07 17.00
N LEU A 171 -10.08 21.57 15.78
CA LEU A 171 -9.87 22.35 14.55
C LEU A 171 -11.14 23.03 14.06
N GLN A 172 -12.32 22.48 14.33
CA GLN A 172 -13.60 23.00 13.82
C GLN A 172 -13.82 24.48 14.16
N PRO A 173 -13.52 24.98 15.38
CA PRO A 173 -13.65 26.40 15.69
C PRO A 173 -12.81 27.30 14.77
N MET A 174 -11.58 26.88 14.44
CA MET A 174 -10.71 27.59 13.51
C MET A 174 -11.28 27.55 12.09
N VAL A 175 -11.73 26.39 11.61
CA VAL A 175 -12.28 26.22 10.25
C VAL A 175 -13.58 27.03 10.06
N LEU A 176 -14.43 27.09 11.09
CA LEU A 176 -15.67 27.88 11.07
C LEU A 176 -15.41 29.39 11.06
N ALA A 177 -14.32 29.85 11.68
CA ALA A 177 -13.91 31.24 11.65
C ALA A 177 -13.33 31.68 10.29
N GLN A 178 -12.91 30.73 9.45
CA GLN A 178 -12.43 31.04 8.10
C GLN A 178 -13.60 31.34 7.16
N GLU A 179 -13.53 32.49 6.49
CA GLU A 179 -14.48 32.88 5.45
C GLU A 179 -14.51 31.84 4.33
N ASN A 180 -13.32 31.43 3.87
CA ASN A 180 -13.10 30.50 2.77
C ASN A 180 -12.15 29.36 3.18
N PRO A 181 -12.63 28.33 3.88
CA PRO A 181 -11.80 27.20 4.25
C PRO A 181 -11.41 26.37 3.03
N LEU A 182 -10.29 25.68 3.18
CA LEU A 182 -9.65 24.91 2.13
C LEU A 182 -10.53 23.72 1.72
N PRO A 183 -10.64 23.44 0.41
CA PRO A 183 -11.29 22.22 -0.06
C PRO A 183 -10.57 20.96 0.44
N GLY A 184 -11.27 20.14 1.23
CA GLY A 184 -10.79 18.85 1.73
C GLY A 184 -11.17 17.66 0.85
N GLU A 185 -11.07 16.46 1.41
CA GLU A 185 -11.32 15.21 0.71
C GLU A 185 -12.82 14.88 0.60
N TYR A 186 -13.47 14.50 1.71
CA TYR A 186 -14.89 14.13 1.73
C TYR A 186 -15.65 14.83 2.86
N ASP A 187 -16.92 15.15 2.61
CA ASP A 187 -17.86 15.56 3.66
C ASP A 187 -18.20 14.37 4.58
N SER A 188 -18.48 14.66 5.85
CA SER A 188 -18.95 13.64 6.78
C SER A 188 -20.36 13.17 6.42
N ALA A 189 -20.54 11.85 6.30
CA ALA A 189 -21.85 11.22 6.14
C ALA A 189 -22.71 11.29 7.42
N PHE A 190 -22.12 11.66 8.56
CA PHE A 190 -22.78 11.69 9.86
C PHE A 190 -23.10 13.13 10.34
N GLY A 191 -22.70 14.15 9.58
CA GLY A 191 -22.99 15.55 9.88
C GLY A 191 -22.25 16.11 11.10
N ASP A 192 -21.19 15.44 11.55
CA ASP A 192 -20.31 15.87 12.65
C ASP A 192 -19.31 16.97 12.23
N GLU A 193 -19.16 17.21 10.93
CA GLU A 193 -18.53 18.40 10.34
C GLU A 193 -19.52 19.05 9.37
N PRO A 194 -19.67 20.39 9.34
CA PRO A 194 -20.51 21.06 8.36
C PRO A 194 -19.99 20.87 6.94
N LYS A 195 -20.92 20.76 5.99
CA LYS A 195 -20.61 20.55 4.57
C LYS A 195 -19.65 21.60 4.02
N GLY A 196 -18.55 21.17 3.38
CA GLY A 196 -17.53 22.06 2.83
C GLY A 196 -16.70 22.83 3.88
N LYS A 197 -16.76 22.42 5.14
CA LYS A 197 -16.01 22.99 6.28
C LYS A 197 -15.20 21.90 7.00
N GLN A 198 -14.45 21.11 6.23
CA GLN A 198 -13.69 19.96 6.74
C GLN A 198 -12.42 20.38 7.48
N THR A 199 -12.04 19.61 8.50
CA THR A 199 -10.83 19.79 9.31
C THR A 199 -9.62 19.02 8.76
N SER A 200 -9.85 17.97 7.98
CA SER A 200 -8.80 17.12 7.41
C SER A 200 -7.68 17.86 6.64
N PRO A 201 -7.89 19.01 5.96
CA PRO A 201 -6.80 19.72 5.30
C PRO A 201 -5.72 20.25 6.28
N TYR A 202 -6.11 20.55 7.51
CA TYR A 202 -5.31 21.34 8.46
C TYR A 202 -4.49 20.50 9.44
N ILE A 203 -4.41 19.19 9.23
CA ILE A 203 -3.76 18.24 10.14
C ILE A 203 -2.89 17.25 9.38
N ARG A 204 -1.80 16.79 10.02
CA ARG A 204 -1.00 15.66 9.52
C ARG A 204 -1.42 14.37 10.22
N LYS A 205 -2.35 13.67 9.57
CA LYS A 205 -3.05 12.46 10.04
C LYS A 205 -3.46 11.63 8.82
N PRO A 206 -3.53 10.27 8.91
CA PRO A 206 -4.00 9.44 7.80
C PRO A 206 -5.39 9.89 7.31
N LYS A 207 -5.49 10.28 6.04
CA LYS A 207 -6.67 10.98 5.50
C LYS A 207 -7.90 10.09 5.38
N TYR A 208 -7.68 8.82 5.02
CA TYR A 208 -8.75 7.85 4.87
C TYR A 208 -9.58 7.64 6.16
N GLN A 209 -9.04 7.96 7.34
CA GLN A 209 -9.77 7.88 8.61
C GLN A 209 -10.96 8.85 8.68
N TYR A 210 -10.95 9.94 7.90
CA TYR A 210 -12.09 10.86 7.78
C TYR A 210 -13.22 10.33 6.90
N GLY A 211 -13.06 9.12 6.33
CA GLY A 211 -13.93 8.53 5.33
C GLY A 211 -13.37 8.69 3.93
N TRP A 212 -13.65 7.71 3.07
CA TRP A 212 -13.32 7.77 1.64
C TRP A 212 -14.42 7.06 0.84
N ASP A 213 -14.44 7.20 -0.48
CA ASP A 213 -15.45 6.56 -1.34
C ASP A 213 -15.36 5.03 -1.49
N TRP A 214 -14.45 4.40 -0.74
CA TRP A 214 -14.35 2.94 -0.52
C TRP A 214 -14.24 2.54 0.95
N GLY A 215 -14.15 3.50 1.90
CA GLY A 215 -13.80 3.26 3.30
C GLY A 215 -14.76 3.96 4.28
N PRO A 216 -14.94 3.43 5.50
CA PRO A 216 -15.76 4.07 6.52
C PRO A 216 -15.03 5.28 7.10
N ARG A 217 -15.79 6.17 7.75
CA ARG A 217 -15.22 7.21 8.61
C ARG A 217 -14.93 6.62 9.99
N ILE A 218 -13.66 6.49 10.35
CA ILE A 218 -13.21 6.06 11.68
C ILE A 218 -12.00 6.89 12.07
N VAL A 219 -12.26 8.03 12.71
CA VAL A 219 -11.24 9.02 13.10
C VAL A 219 -10.49 8.52 14.34
N ASN A 220 -9.50 7.64 14.14
CA ASN A 220 -8.77 7.01 15.23
C ASN A 220 -8.07 8.02 16.13
N ILE A 221 -7.93 7.67 17.41
CA ILE A 221 -7.13 8.44 18.37
C ILE A 221 -6.30 7.44 19.18
N GLY A 222 -5.01 7.70 19.40
CA GLY A 222 -4.22 6.90 20.34
C GLY A 222 -2.73 6.79 20.04
N LEU A 223 -2.09 5.92 20.83
CA LEU A 223 -0.69 5.52 20.71
C LEU A 223 -0.60 4.44 19.62
N TRP A 224 -0.66 4.87 18.37
CA TRP A 224 -0.87 3.95 17.22
C TRP A 224 0.39 3.20 16.77
N GLN A 225 1.55 3.52 17.34
CA GLN A 225 2.86 2.90 17.08
C GLN A 225 3.61 2.63 18.41
N PRO A 226 4.70 1.85 18.41
CA PRO A 226 5.41 1.47 19.64
C PRO A 226 5.89 2.65 20.49
N VAL A 227 5.92 2.42 21.81
CA VAL A 227 6.45 3.36 22.80
C VAL A 227 7.59 2.67 23.56
N ARG A 228 8.70 3.37 23.77
CA ARG A 228 9.90 2.80 24.42
C ARG A 228 10.49 3.77 25.44
N LEU A 229 11.11 3.20 26.48
CA LEU A 229 11.98 3.91 27.40
C LEU A 229 13.42 3.45 27.15
N GLU A 230 14.28 4.35 26.71
CA GLU A 230 15.67 4.05 26.34
C GLU A 230 16.64 4.74 27.30
N ALA A 231 17.62 4.00 27.82
CA ALA A 231 18.63 4.53 28.73
C ALA A 231 20.05 4.22 28.23
N TRP A 232 20.86 5.26 28.11
CA TRP A 232 22.20 5.22 27.51
C TRP A 232 23.16 6.18 28.21
N ASP A 233 24.47 5.95 28.01
CA ASP A 233 25.53 6.72 28.64
C ASP A 233 26.26 7.60 27.63
N GLU A 234 27.47 7.24 27.17
CA GLU A 234 28.32 8.17 26.44
C GLU A 234 27.83 8.50 25.03
N ALA A 235 27.40 7.49 24.26
CA ALA A 235 26.95 7.69 22.89
C ALA A 235 25.98 6.59 22.42
N ARG A 236 25.14 6.92 21.44
CA ARG A 236 24.26 5.98 20.73
C ARG A 236 24.22 6.25 19.22
N LEU A 237 23.81 5.25 18.45
CA LEU A 237 23.49 5.41 17.04
C LEU A 237 22.07 5.99 16.91
N ASP A 238 21.97 7.20 16.39
CA ASP A 238 20.69 7.86 16.16
C ASP A 238 20.10 7.46 14.80
N GLY A 239 20.93 7.34 13.76
CA GLY A 239 20.55 6.98 12.39
C GLY A 239 21.66 6.25 11.64
N VAL A 240 21.28 5.39 10.70
CA VAL A 240 22.18 4.75 9.75
C VAL A 240 21.56 4.87 8.37
N ARG A 241 22.37 5.23 7.38
CA ARG A 241 21.98 5.33 5.97
C ARG A 241 23.10 4.77 5.11
N VAL A 242 22.77 4.08 4.03
CA VAL A 242 23.77 3.57 3.08
C VAL A 242 23.51 4.10 1.68
N ASP A 243 24.38 4.99 1.24
CA ASP A 243 24.28 5.62 -0.06
C ASP A 243 25.00 4.75 -1.10
N GLN A 244 24.34 4.46 -2.21
CA GLN A 244 24.94 3.78 -3.35
C GLN A 244 25.44 4.81 -4.37
N GLU A 245 26.69 5.26 -4.22
CA GLU A 245 27.28 6.29 -5.10
C GLU A 245 27.48 5.81 -6.54
N ALA A 246 27.77 4.52 -6.73
CA ALA A 246 27.96 3.94 -8.06
C ALA A 246 27.70 2.43 -8.06
N LEU A 247 27.19 1.93 -9.18
CA LEU A 247 26.97 0.51 -9.42
C LEU A 247 27.29 0.14 -10.88
N ASN A 248 28.16 -0.84 -11.08
CA ASN A 248 28.38 -1.51 -12.35
C ASN A 248 28.66 -3.01 -12.12
N ASP A 249 28.96 -3.77 -13.18
CA ASP A 249 29.17 -5.23 -13.07
C ASP A 249 30.39 -5.62 -12.22
N SER A 250 31.40 -4.77 -12.13
CA SER A 250 32.64 -5.05 -11.41
C SER A 250 32.62 -4.57 -9.95
N GLU A 251 31.83 -3.54 -9.64
CA GLU A 251 31.87 -2.86 -8.34
C GLU A 251 30.56 -2.11 -8.01
N ALA A 252 30.16 -2.19 -6.73
CA ALA A 252 29.30 -1.21 -6.10
C ALA A 252 30.11 -0.39 -5.08
N ARG A 253 30.08 0.94 -5.19
CA ARG A 253 30.66 1.87 -4.21
C ARG A 253 29.57 2.37 -3.30
N LEU A 254 29.76 2.17 -2.01
CA LEU A 254 28.81 2.51 -0.97
C LEU A 254 29.46 3.47 0.03
N VAL A 255 28.66 4.37 0.60
CA VAL A 255 29.05 5.14 1.77
C VAL A 255 28.01 4.92 2.85
N ALA A 256 28.44 4.33 3.97
CA ALA A 256 27.59 4.23 5.13
C ALA A 256 27.74 5.49 5.97
N HIS A 257 26.63 6.20 6.18
CA HIS A 257 26.51 7.35 7.05
C HIS A 257 25.91 6.88 8.38
N ALA A 258 26.61 7.15 9.48
CA ALA A 258 26.11 6.92 10.82
C ALA A 258 25.98 8.26 11.55
N SER A 259 24.78 8.55 12.03
CA SER A 259 24.49 9.67 12.92
C SER A 259 24.64 9.19 14.35
N VAL A 260 25.56 9.79 15.10
CA VAL A 260 25.90 9.42 16.48
C VAL A 260 25.54 10.57 17.41
N ARG A 261 24.69 10.29 18.41
CA ARG A 261 24.40 11.22 19.50
C ARG A 261 25.35 10.91 20.65
N ALA A 262 26.14 11.88 21.09
CA ALA A 262 27.04 11.75 22.23
C ALA A 262 26.65 12.70 23.37
N GLY A 263 26.63 12.19 24.60
CA GLY A 263 26.35 12.99 25.80
C GLY A 263 27.48 13.93 26.19
N LYS A 264 28.72 13.53 25.85
CA LYS A 264 29.97 14.26 26.11
C LYS A 264 30.99 13.97 25.01
N SER A 265 32.08 14.72 24.99
CA SER A 265 33.21 14.41 24.10
C SER A 265 33.96 13.16 24.55
N GLY A 266 34.38 12.33 23.60
CA GLY A 266 35.15 11.10 23.89
C GLY A 266 35.55 10.34 22.62
N GLU A 267 36.51 9.42 22.75
CA GLU A 267 36.89 8.54 21.64
C GLU A 267 35.84 7.46 21.41
N ALA A 268 35.52 7.22 20.13
CA ALA A 268 34.64 6.14 19.71
C ALA A 268 35.14 5.48 18.43
N ARG A 269 34.68 4.26 18.22
CA ARG A 269 34.88 3.50 16.98
C ARG A 269 33.54 3.17 16.37
N VAL A 270 33.36 3.59 15.12
CA VAL A 270 32.25 3.14 14.27
C VAL A 270 32.78 2.11 13.29
N ARG A 271 32.05 1.00 13.14
CA ARG A 271 32.37 -0.07 12.20
C ARG A 271 31.13 -0.43 11.42
N VAL A 272 31.30 -0.63 10.12
CA VAL A 272 30.26 -1.09 9.20
C VAL A 272 30.72 -2.37 8.54
N THR A 273 29.86 -3.38 8.52
CA THR A 273 30.06 -4.64 7.80
C THR A 273 28.89 -4.86 6.85
N VAL A 274 29.19 -5.06 5.56
CA VAL A 274 28.20 -5.36 4.53
C VAL A 274 28.42 -6.80 4.09
N THR A 275 27.42 -7.65 4.28
CA THR A 275 27.47 -9.09 3.97
C THR A 275 26.51 -9.39 2.83
N GLY A 276 27.03 -9.95 1.73
CA GLY A 276 26.24 -10.34 0.58
C GLY A 276 25.44 -11.62 0.80
N PRO A 277 24.48 -11.92 -0.09
CA PRO A 277 23.66 -13.14 -0.03
C PRO A 277 24.48 -14.42 -0.23
N ASP A 278 25.70 -14.32 -0.74
CA ASP A 278 26.68 -15.41 -0.84
C ASP A 278 27.54 -15.59 0.43
N GLY A 279 27.28 -14.81 1.48
CA GLY A 279 28.01 -14.83 2.75
C GLY A 279 29.34 -14.07 2.74
N ARG A 280 29.78 -13.48 1.62
CA ARG A 280 31.00 -12.67 1.58
C ARG A 280 30.76 -11.31 2.23
N SER A 281 31.70 -10.87 3.06
CA SER A 281 31.59 -9.59 3.78
C SER A 281 32.71 -8.61 3.42
N VAL A 282 32.37 -7.34 3.33
CA VAL A 282 33.30 -6.21 3.32
C VAL A 282 33.11 -5.38 4.57
N ARG A 283 34.18 -4.78 5.07
CA ARG A 283 34.17 -4.03 6.33
C ARG A 283 34.96 -2.73 6.21
N SER A 284 34.44 -1.70 6.86
CA SER A 284 35.11 -0.42 7.05
C SER A 284 34.98 -0.02 8.52
N GLU A 285 36.01 0.62 9.08
CA GLU A 285 35.95 1.16 10.44
C GLU A 285 36.71 2.47 10.55
N ARG A 286 36.23 3.34 11.45
CA ARG A 286 36.83 4.63 11.75
C ARG A 286 36.85 4.84 13.26
N LYS A 287 38.02 5.22 13.78
CA LYS A 287 38.15 5.81 15.11
C LYS A 287 38.01 7.32 14.98
N LEU A 288 37.29 7.95 15.89
CA LEU A 288 37.07 9.39 15.90
C LEU A 288 36.84 9.89 17.32
N GLU A 289 37.14 11.16 17.53
CA GLU A 289 36.74 11.90 18.72
C GLU A 289 35.35 12.48 18.46
N LEU A 290 34.37 12.05 19.26
CA LEU A 290 33.01 12.59 19.25
C LEU A 290 33.00 13.92 20.01
N ALA A 291 32.26 14.90 19.50
CA ALA A 291 31.85 16.08 20.25
C ALA A 291 30.53 15.79 20.98
N ALA A 292 30.26 16.51 22.07
CA ALA A 292 28.93 16.46 22.69
C ALA A 292 27.85 16.94 21.69
N GLY A 293 26.74 16.22 21.63
CA GLY A 293 25.66 16.46 20.65
C GLY A 293 25.74 15.52 19.45
N ASP A 294 25.39 16.02 18.27
CA ASP A 294 25.24 15.23 17.05
C ASP A 294 26.55 15.15 16.26
N ASN A 295 26.92 13.94 15.84
CA ASN A 295 28.13 13.66 15.10
C ASN A 295 27.78 12.85 13.83
N ALA A 296 28.30 13.26 12.68
CA ALA A 296 28.13 12.53 11.43
C ALA A 296 29.41 11.75 11.08
N VAL A 297 29.27 10.45 10.81
CA VAL A 297 30.40 9.57 10.48
C VAL A 297 30.15 8.89 9.14
N SER A 298 31.01 9.15 8.16
CA SER A 298 30.97 8.47 6.86
C SER A 298 32.06 7.41 6.75
N LEU A 299 31.68 6.21 6.30
CA LEU A 299 32.57 5.08 6.07
C LEU A 299 32.40 4.55 4.65
N PRO A 300 33.38 4.71 3.75
CA PRO A 300 33.31 4.15 2.40
C PRO A 300 33.51 2.63 2.41
N LEU A 301 32.75 1.92 1.56
CA LEU A 301 32.85 0.49 1.31
C LEU A 301 32.81 0.22 -0.21
N SER A 302 33.46 -0.87 -0.64
CA SER A 302 33.42 -1.35 -2.03
C SER A 302 33.06 -2.83 -2.05
N VAL A 303 31.98 -3.18 -2.76
CA VAL A 303 31.54 -4.56 -3.00
C VAL A 303 31.94 -4.96 -4.41
N LYS A 304 32.84 -5.93 -4.56
CA LYS A 304 33.28 -6.43 -5.87
C LYS A 304 32.29 -7.44 -6.45
N ASN A 305 32.07 -7.37 -7.76
CA ASN A 305 31.13 -8.20 -8.51
C ASN A 305 29.75 -8.26 -7.83
N PRO A 306 29.08 -7.11 -7.67
CA PRO A 306 27.84 -7.01 -6.90
C PRO A 306 26.71 -7.82 -7.55
N GLN A 307 25.90 -8.46 -6.70
CA GLN A 307 24.66 -9.12 -7.13
C GLN A 307 23.54 -8.08 -7.10
N ARG A 308 23.02 -7.71 -8.28
CA ARG A 308 22.01 -6.65 -8.40
C ARG A 308 20.62 -7.15 -8.01
N TRP A 309 19.86 -6.34 -7.28
CA TRP A 309 18.44 -6.53 -7.04
C TRP A 309 17.65 -6.22 -8.31
N TRP A 310 16.69 -7.09 -8.66
CA TRP A 310 15.80 -6.91 -9.81
C TRP A 310 14.33 -7.00 -9.39
N PRO A 311 13.44 -6.25 -10.07
CA PRO A 311 12.01 -6.45 -9.90
C PRO A 311 11.55 -7.81 -10.43
N ALA A 312 10.39 -8.25 -9.97
CA ALA A 312 9.76 -9.51 -10.35
C ALA A 312 9.64 -9.62 -11.88
N GLY A 313 10.07 -10.75 -12.44
CA GLY A 313 10.09 -11.01 -13.88
C GLY A 313 11.40 -10.61 -14.60
N TYR A 314 12.34 -9.94 -13.92
CA TYR A 314 13.58 -9.44 -14.55
C TYR A 314 14.88 -10.00 -13.95
N GLY A 315 14.80 -10.74 -12.84
CA GLY A 315 15.96 -11.34 -12.20
C GLY A 315 15.66 -11.80 -10.77
N ALA A 316 16.72 -12.10 -10.02
CA ALA A 316 16.65 -12.41 -8.59
C ALA A 316 16.63 -11.13 -7.73
N GLN A 317 16.31 -11.30 -6.45
CA GLN A 317 16.20 -10.22 -5.44
C GLN A 317 17.30 -10.35 -4.35
N PRO A 318 18.61 -10.31 -4.68
CA PRO A 318 19.66 -10.38 -3.67
C PRO A 318 19.58 -9.20 -2.69
N LEU A 319 19.61 -9.51 -1.39
CA LEU A 319 19.65 -8.54 -0.30
C LEU A 319 20.95 -8.70 0.48
N TYR A 320 21.63 -7.59 0.71
CA TYR A 320 22.84 -7.49 1.53
C TYR A 320 22.46 -7.09 2.94
N LYS A 321 23.08 -7.72 3.95
CA LYS A 321 22.95 -7.31 5.36
C LYS A 321 24.01 -6.26 5.68
N VAL A 322 23.57 -5.09 6.12
CA VAL A 322 24.42 -4.03 6.68
C VAL A 322 24.35 -4.13 8.20
N ALA A 323 25.50 -4.20 8.86
CA ALA A 323 25.59 -4.13 10.31
C ALA A 323 26.53 -2.99 10.71
N VAL A 324 26.02 -2.05 11.47
CA VAL A 324 26.76 -0.90 12.01
C VAL A 324 26.88 -1.06 13.51
N SER A 325 28.09 -0.94 14.04
CA SER A 325 28.36 -0.97 15.48
C SER A 325 29.14 0.26 15.91
N LEU A 326 28.71 0.87 17.00
CA LEU A 326 29.40 1.89 17.75
C LEU A 326 30.03 1.26 19.00
N SER A 327 31.26 1.61 19.32
CA SER A 327 31.93 1.22 20.56
C SER A 327 32.72 2.39 21.11
N ALA A 328 32.45 2.83 22.33
CA ALA A 328 33.25 3.84 23.02
C ALA A 328 34.28 3.19 23.95
N ASP A 329 35.24 3.98 24.41
CA ASP A 329 36.38 3.49 25.21
C ASP A 329 36.00 2.98 26.60
N ASP A 330 34.85 3.37 27.13
CA ASP A 330 34.31 2.93 28.42
C ASP A 330 33.62 1.55 28.37
N GLY A 331 33.49 0.96 27.18
CA GLY A 331 32.82 -0.31 26.93
C GLY A 331 31.36 -0.19 26.47
N SER A 332 30.79 1.03 26.43
CA SER A 332 29.46 1.25 25.86
C SER A 332 29.44 0.88 24.37
N SER A 333 28.38 0.22 23.95
CA SER A 333 28.19 -0.19 22.56
C SER A 333 26.73 -0.12 22.15
N ASP A 334 26.54 0.19 20.88
CA ASP A 334 25.24 0.22 20.22
C ASP A 334 25.40 -0.38 18.81
N ALA A 335 24.33 -0.97 18.29
CA ALA A 335 24.35 -1.57 16.97
C ALA A 335 23.02 -1.44 16.26
N LYS A 336 23.08 -1.18 14.96
CA LYS A 336 21.95 -1.21 14.03
C LYS A 336 22.24 -2.15 12.90
N ALA A 337 21.20 -2.75 12.34
CA ALA A 337 21.31 -3.62 11.19
C ALA A 337 20.12 -3.41 10.25
N GLU A 338 20.42 -3.39 8.96
CA GLU A 338 19.46 -3.14 7.88
C GLU A 338 19.76 -4.08 6.71
N LYS A 339 18.82 -4.17 5.78
CA LYS A 339 19.01 -4.85 4.49
C LYS A 339 18.99 -3.82 3.38
N ILE A 340 19.85 -4.02 2.37
CA ILE A 340 19.86 -3.19 1.17
C ILE A 340 19.88 -4.08 -0.08
N GLY A 341 19.32 -3.60 -1.18
CA GLY A 341 19.47 -4.20 -2.50
C GLY A 341 20.20 -3.25 -3.45
N LEU A 342 21.18 -3.76 -4.19
CA LEU A 342 21.99 -2.95 -5.09
C LEU A 342 21.31 -2.83 -6.45
N ARG A 343 20.90 -1.64 -6.86
CA ARG A 343 20.29 -1.38 -8.18
C ARG A 343 20.45 0.07 -8.62
N THR A 344 20.34 0.35 -9.91
CA THR A 344 20.12 1.73 -10.39
C THR A 344 18.65 1.96 -10.74
N THR A 345 18.16 3.18 -10.51
CA THR A 345 16.82 3.63 -10.94
C THR A 345 16.94 4.93 -11.71
N GLU A 346 16.27 5.00 -12.85
CA GLU A 346 16.22 6.20 -13.68
C GLU A 346 14.78 6.45 -14.12
N LEU A 347 14.32 7.70 -14.02
CA LEU A 347 13.05 8.14 -14.58
C LEU A 347 13.22 8.46 -16.07
N ILE A 348 12.34 7.90 -16.90
CA ILE A 348 12.29 8.16 -18.33
C ILE A 348 11.38 9.37 -18.54
N ARG A 349 11.93 10.50 -19.02
CA ARG A 349 11.20 11.79 -19.20
C ARG A 349 11.25 12.39 -20.61
N LYS A 350 11.99 11.79 -21.54
CA LYS A 350 12.21 12.38 -22.88
C LYS A 350 10.89 12.55 -23.64
N ASP A 351 10.65 13.73 -24.24
CA ASP A 351 9.45 14.05 -25.04
C ASP A 351 8.13 13.82 -24.27
N GLY A 352 8.13 14.12 -22.97
CA GLY A 352 6.99 13.93 -22.06
C GLY A 352 6.78 12.51 -21.56
N SER A 353 7.58 11.53 -21.99
CA SER A 353 7.46 10.15 -21.49
C SER A 353 7.50 10.06 -19.96
N PHE A 354 6.95 8.98 -19.42
CA PHE A 354 7.03 8.66 -18.01
C PHE A 354 7.15 7.15 -17.84
N GLY A 355 8.17 6.69 -17.12
CA GLY A 355 8.43 5.29 -16.87
C GLY A 355 9.76 5.10 -16.14
N LEU A 356 10.11 3.88 -15.78
CA LEU A 356 11.30 3.60 -14.97
C LEU A 356 12.24 2.66 -15.70
N LYS A 357 13.54 2.96 -15.63
CA LYS A 357 14.58 1.97 -15.90
C LYS A 357 15.14 1.47 -14.59
N ILE A 358 15.22 0.15 -14.46
CA ILE A 358 15.93 -0.50 -13.36
C ILE A 358 17.14 -1.21 -13.93
N ASN A 359 18.33 -0.93 -13.40
CA ASN A 359 19.59 -1.49 -13.90
C ASN A 359 19.78 -1.27 -15.42
N GLY A 360 19.30 -0.14 -15.94
CA GLY A 360 19.34 0.22 -17.37
C GLY A 360 18.22 -0.37 -18.24
N VAL A 361 17.34 -1.22 -17.69
CA VAL A 361 16.26 -1.87 -18.44
C VAL A 361 14.94 -1.12 -18.27
N PRO A 362 14.26 -0.65 -19.34
CA PRO A 362 12.95 0.01 -19.25
C PRO A 362 11.85 -1.00 -18.89
N ILE A 363 11.38 -0.91 -17.66
CA ILE A 363 10.36 -1.82 -17.10
C ILE A 363 8.99 -1.26 -17.44
N PHE A 364 8.13 -2.08 -18.06
CA PHE A 364 6.71 -1.74 -18.11
C PHE A 364 6.12 -2.03 -16.72
N ALA A 365 5.64 -0.99 -16.03
CA ALA A 365 5.05 -1.15 -14.71
C ALA A 365 3.69 -1.84 -14.81
N LYS A 366 3.55 -2.98 -14.14
CA LYS A 366 2.32 -3.79 -14.09
C LYS A 366 1.92 -3.91 -12.64
N GLY A 367 0.75 -3.39 -12.29
CA GLY A 367 0.42 -3.28 -10.89
C GLY A 367 -0.94 -2.69 -10.59
N ALA A 368 -1.05 -2.21 -9.36
CA ALA A 368 -2.23 -1.59 -8.81
C ALA A 368 -1.86 -0.60 -7.70
N ASN A 369 -2.83 0.21 -7.31
CA ASN A 369 -2.75 1.10 -6.17
C ASN A 369 -3.12 0.36 -4.88
N LEU A 370 -2.25 0.42 -3.88
CA LEU A 370 -2.44 -0.13 -2.55
C LEU A 370 -2.91 0.99 -1.61
N ILE A 371 -4.00 0.70 -0.92
CA ILE A 371 -4.52 1.51 0.18
C ILE A 371 -4.21 0.81 1.52
N PRO A 372 -4.49 1.42 2.68
CA PRO A 372 -4.30 0.75 3.95
C PRO A 372 -4.93 -0.65 4.04
N PHE A 373 -4.41 -1.52 4.90
CA PHE A 373 -4.90 -2.89 5.05
C PHE A 373 -6.12 -3.01 5.96
N ASP A 374 -6.36 -2.00 6.80
CA ASP A 374 -7.45 -1.97 7.78
C ASP A 374 -7.75 -0.50 8.15
N ASN A 375 -8.95 -0.22 8.67
CA ASN A 375 -9.23 1.06 9.34
C ASN A 375 -8.58 1.20 10.71
N PHE A 376 -8.02 0.10 11.24
CA PHE A 376 -7.24 0.08 12.46
C PHE A 376 -5.80 -0.39 12.15
N PRO A 377 -4.88 0.52 11.80
CA PRO A 377 -3.54 0.17 11.33
C PRO A 377 -2.74 -0.74 12.27
N SER A 378 -2.91 -0.53 13.59
CA SER A 378 -2.18 -1.23 14.66
C SER A 378 -2.47 -2.73 14.77
N ARG A 379 -3.61 -3.21 14.24
CA ARG A 379 -3.94 -4.66 14.25
C ARG A 379 -3.56 -5.39 12.96
N VAL A 380 -2.97 -4.70 11.99
CA VAL A 380 -2.56 -5.32 10.73
C VAL A 380 -1.39 -6.26 10.99
N SER A 381 -1.59 -7.53 10.66
CA SER A 381 -0.57 -8.58 10.81
C SER A 381 0.35 -8.66 9.60
N GLU A 382 1.58 -9.16 9.80
CA GLU A 382 2.50 -9.48 8.71
C GLU A 382 1.88 -10.50 7.72
N ALA A 383 1.08 -11.45 8.22
CA ALA A 383 0.41 -12.44 7.39
C ALA A 383 -0.56 -11.79 6.39
N GLN A 384 -1.33 -10.78 6.82
CA GLN A 384 -2.20 -10.00 5.94
C GLN A 384 -1.39 -9.23 4.89
N MET A 385 -0.30 -8.55 5.30
CA MET A 385 0.58 -7.84 4.36
C MET A 385 1.17 -8.81 3.33
N ARG A 386 1.72 -9.95 3.78
CA ARG A 386 2.32 -10.97 2.92
C ARG A 386 1.28 -11.54 1.96
N GLN A 387 0.04 -11.79 2.40
CA GLN A 387 -1.02 -12.28 1.51
C GLN A 387 -1.27 -11.34 0.34
N ILE A 388 -1.34 -10.02 0.58
CA ILE A 388 -1.57 -9.04 -0.48
C ILE A 388 -0.35 -8.88 -1.40
N VAL A 389 0.86 -8.75 -0.87
CA VAL A 389 2.08 -8.61 -1.69
C VAL A 389 2.35 -9.87 -2.50
N GLN A 390 2.14 -11.05 -1.90
CA GLN A 390 2.21 -12.33 -2.62
C GLN A 390 1.14 -12.41 -3.71
N SER A 391 -0.09 -11.95 -3.43
CA SER A 391 -1.14 -11.94 -4.45
C SER A 391 -0.82 -11.03 -5.64
N ALA A 392 -0.16 -9.90 -5.41
CA ALA A 392 0.36 -9.04 -6.48
C ALA A 392 1.43 -9.78 -7.30
N ARG A 393 2.40 -10.43 -6.63
CA ARG A 393 3.45 -11.24 -7.27
C ARG A 393 2.84 -12.37 -8.12
N ASP A 394 1.87 -13.10 -7.57
CA ASP A 394 1.19 -14.22 -8.23
C ASP A 394 0.34 -13.76 -9.42
N ALA A 395 -0.11 -12.50 -9.42
CA ALA A 395 -0.78 -11.85 -10.55
C ALA A 395 0.18 -11.23 -11.57
N ASN A 396 1.47 -11.61 -11.55
CA ASN A 396 2.52 -11.10 -12.45
C ASN A 396 2.75 -9.58 -12.35
N MET A 397 2.37 -8.96 -11.24
CA MET A 397 2.70 -7.56 -10.98
C MET A 397 4.18 -7.40 -10.65
N ASN A 398 4.72 -6.24 -10.97
CA ASN A 398 6.07 -5.82 -10.62
C ASN A 398 6.10 -4.46 -9.90
N MET A 399 4.95 -3.80 -9.70
CA MET A 399 4.85 -2.53 -9.01
C MET A 399 3.57 -2.42 -8.19
N ILE A 400 3.66 -1.76 -7.03
CA ILE A 400 2.55 -1.27 -6.23
C ILE A 400 2.76 0.23 -5.99
N ARG A 401 1.70 1.03 -6.13
CA ARG A 401 1.68 2.42 -5.65
C ARG A 401 1.05 2.48 -4.27
N VAL A 402 1.80 2.88 -3.25
CA VAL A 402 1.28 3.17 -1.90
C VAL A 402 0.66 4.56 -1.95
N TRP A 403 -0.66 4.61 -1.97
CA TRP A 403 -1.43 5.83 -2.22
C TRP A 403 -1.43 6.83 -1.05
N GLY A 404 -1.36 8.12 -1.37
CA GLY A 404 -1.07 9.20 -0.41
C GLY A 404 -2.15 9.56 0.63
N GLY A 405 -3.40 9.14 0.53
CA GLY A 405 -4.35 9.42 1.63
C GLY A 405 -4.35 8.35 2.74
N GLY A 406 -3.46 7.36 2.65
CA GLY A 406 -3.25 6.35 3.68
C GLY A 406 -2.26 6.80 4.78
N TYR A 407 -1.31 5.92 5.09
CA TYR A 407 -0.18 6.18 5.99
C TYR A 407 1.08 5.47 5.45
N TYR A 408 2.28 5.92 5.84
CA TYR A 408 3.52 5.20 5.54
C TYR A 408 3.49 3.84 6.24
N LEU A 409 3.64 2.76 5.48
CA LEU A 409 3.38 1.42 5.98
C LEU A 409 4.45 0.96 7.00
N ASP A 410 4.16 -0.13 7.67
CA ASP A 410 5.09 -0.85 8.56
C ASP A 410 6.31 -1.34 7.77
N ASP A 411 7.50 -1.35 8.38
CA ASP A 411 8.74 -1.82 7.75
C ASP A 411 8.60 -3.22 7.14
N ARG A 412 7.79 -4.09 7.76
CA ARG A 412 7.51 -5.45 7.27
C ARG A 412 6.88 -5.45 5.88
N PHE A 413 6.09 -4.45 5.51
CA PHE A 413 5.55 -4.35 4.15
C PHE A 413 6.66 -4.16 3.12
N TYR A 414 7.61 -3.26 3.40
CA TYR A 414 8.70 -2.96 2.49
C TYR A 414 9.71 -4.11 2.43
N ASP A 415 9.97 -4.78 3.55
CA ASP A 415 10.73 -6.04 3.59
C ASP A 415 10.12 -7.10 2.65
N LEU A 416 8.79 -7.24 2.64
CA LEU A 416 8.08 -8.16 1.74
C LEU A 416 8.21 -7.73 0.28
N ALA A 417 8.11 -6.43 0.00
CA ALA A 417 8.27 -5.89 -1.35
C ALA A 417 9.70 -6.11 -1.87
N ASP A 418 10.71 -5.95 -1.02
CA ASP A 418 12.12 -6.24 -1.31
C ASP A 418 12.33 -7.72 -1.63
N GLU A 419 11.83 -8.62 -0.78
CA GLU A 419 11.92 -10.07 -0.91
C GLU A 419 11.24 -10.55 -2.20
N LEU A 420 10.04 -10.02 -2.47
CA LEU A 420 9.20 -10.44 -3.59
C LEU A 420 9.43 -9.63 -4.88
N GLY A 421 10.40 -8.72 -4.90
CA GLY A 421 10.75 -7.98 -6.12
C GLY A 421 9.65 -7.04 -6.59
N ILE A 422 8.78 -6.56 -5.70
CA ILE A 422 7.69 -5.65 -6.03
C ILE A 422 8.22 -4.22 -5.89
N MET A 423 8.29 -3.49 -6.99
CA MET A 423 8.63 -2.07 -6.95
C MET A 423 7.55 -1.29 -6.19
N VAL A 424 7.95 -0.28 -5.44
CA VAL A 424 7.07 0.60 -4.69
C VAL A 424 7.22 2.01 -5.23
N TRP A 425 6.10 2.55 -5.72
CA TRP A 425 5.88 3.98 -5.85
C TRP A 425 5.31 4.45 -4.51
N GLN A 426 6.05 5.26 -3.77
CA GLN A 426 5.69 5.75 -2.44
C GLN A 426 5.19 7.18 -2.50
N ASP A 427 3.88 7.40 -2.34
CA ASP A 427 3.38 8.75 -2.12
C ASP A 427 3.77 9.24 -0.71
N PHE A 428 4.00 10.54 -0.52
CA PHE A 428 3.87 11.20 0.77
C PHE A 428 2.37 11.30 1.14
N MET A 429 2.07 11.39 2.44
CA MET A 429 0.71 11.16 2.92
C MET A 429 -0.25 12.37 2.73
N PHE A 430 -0.51 12.74 1.47
CA PHE A 430 -1.48 13.71 1.02
C PHE A 430 -2.44 13.09 -0.02
N GLY A 431 -3.74 13.04 0.31
CA GLY A 431 -4.74 12.32 -0.49
C GLY A 431 -5.48 13.12 -1.56
N GLY A 432 -5.33 14.46 -1.61
CA GLY A 432 -6.02 15.32 -2.59
C GLY A 432 -6.61 16.62 -2.04
N ALA A 433 -6.55 16.84 -0.71
CA ALA A 433 -6.91 18.13 -0.12
C ALA A 433 -5.95 19.25 -0.54
N VAL A 434 -6.49 20.46 -0.65
CA VAL A 434 -5.68 21.67 -0.74
C VAL A 434 -5.00 21.90 0.61
N THR A 435 -3.68 22.08 0.62
CA THR A 435 -2.92 22.18 1.88
C THR A 435 -2.77 23.62 2.38
N PRO A 436 -2.66 23.82 3.71
CA PRO A 436 -2.34 25.12 4.29
C PRO A 436 -1.02 25.69 3.75
N PRO A 437 -0.99 26.97 3.31
CA PRO A 437 0.22 27.64 2.85
C PRO A 437 1.09 28.18 4.00
N ASP A 438 0.81 27.82 5.25
CA ASP A 438 1.50 28.34 6.43
C ASP A 438 2.89 27.73 6.61
N ALA A 439 3.84 28.52 7.13
CA ALA A 439 5.22 28.08 7.32
C ALA A 439 5.35 26.96 8.36
N ASP A 440 4.57 27.02 9.44
CA ASP A 440 4.58 26.00 10.50
C ASP A 440 4.08 24.65 9.99
N PHE A 441 3.03 24.65 9.15
CA PHE A 441 2.54 23.43 8.50
C PHE A 441 3.63 22.82 7.61
N ARG A 442 4.30 23.64 6.77
CA ARG A 442 5.41 23.16 5.94
C ARG A 442 6.59 22.64 6.76
N HIS A 443 6.96 23.31 7.86
CA HIS A 443 8.04 22.86 8.73
C HIS A 443 7.70 21.50 9.37
N ASN A 444 6.47 21.34 9.86
CA ASN A 444 6.00 20.06 10.39
C ASN A 444 6.10 18.93 9.35
N VAL A 445 5.69 19.21 8.11
CA VAL A 445 5.81 18.26 6.99
C VAL A 445 7.26 17.99 6.61
N ALA A 446 8.14 18.98 6.64
CA ALA A 446 9.56 18.79 6.34
C ALA A 446 10.21 17.78 7.31
N VAL A 447 9.88 17.86 8.60
CA VAL A 447 10.38 16.90 9.61
C VAL A 447 9.77 15.52 9.38
N GLU A 448 8.46 15.42 9.10
CA GLU A 448 7.82 14.15 8.71
C GLU A 448 8.56 13.52 7.50
N ALA A 449 8.81 14.32 6.47
CA ALA A 449 9.40 13.83 5.23
C ALA A 449 10.83 13.32 5.45
N ALA A 450 11.67 14.07 6.16
CA ALA A 450 13.03 13.63 6.48
C ALA A 450 13.04 12.31 7.25
N GLN A 451 12.21 12.20 8.30
CA GLN A 451 12.12 10.98 9.12
C GLN A 451 11.66 9.76 8.31
N GLN A 452 10.63 9.92 7.46
CA GLN A 452 10.06 8.82 6.69
C GLN A 452 10.93 8.39 5.51
N VAL A 453 11.56 9.35 4.82
CA VAL A 453 12.50 9.02 3.74
C VAL A 453 13.74 8.32 4.31
N GLU A 454 14.30 8.81 5.42
CA GLU A 454 15.45 8.16 6.06
C GLU A 454 15.11 6.74 6.54
N ARG A 455 13.95 6.55 7.18
CA ARG A 455 13.48 5.22 7.61
C ARG A 455 13.39 4.24 6.44
N LEU A 456 12.87 4.71 5.30
CA LEU A 456 12.52 3.86 4.17
C LEU A 456 13.61 3.75 3.10
N GLN A 457 14.66 4.58 3.16
CA GLN A 457 15.79 4.58 2.21
C GLN A 457 16.43 3.21 1.95
N PRO A 458 16.61 2.32 2.95
CA PRO A 458 17.30 1.05 2.73
C PRO A 458 16.57 0.10 1.78
N HIS A 459 15.27 0.27 1.59
CA HIS A 459 14.42 -0.66 0.82
C HIS A 459 14.63 -0.52 -0.69
N PRO A 460 15.27 -1.49 -1.38
CA PRO A 460 15.40 -1.47 -2.83
C PRO A 460 14.06 -1.49 -3.56
N SER A 461 12.96 -1.91 -2.94
CA SER A 461 11.65 -1.86 -3.57
C SER A 461 11.23 -0.43 -3.93
N ILE A 462 11.59 0.59 -3.14
CA ILE A 462 11.13 1.97 -3.36
C ILE A 462 11.86 2.58 -4.55
N VAL A 463 11.19 2.65 -5.70
CA VAL A 463 11.77 3.13 -6.98
C VAL A 463 11.35 4.55 -7.33
N LEU A 464 10.37 5.10 -6.63
CA LEU A 464 9.83 6.42 -6.89
C LEU A 464 9.19 6.95 -5.62
N TRP A 465 9.47 8.21 -5.29
CA TRP A 465 8.71 8.97 -4.31
C TRP A 465 7.79 9.95 -5.03
N ALA A 466 6.57 10.13 -4.54
CA ALA A 466 5.64 11.14 -5.08
C ALA A 466 5.06 12.06 -4.00
N GLY A 467 4.91 13.35 -4.27
CA GLY A 467 4.53 14.35 -3.27
C GLY A 467 3.10 14.23 -2.74
N ASN A 468 2.15 13.78 -3.56
CA ASN A 468 0.74 13.67 -3.20
C ASN A 468 -0.06 12.86 -4.23
N ASN A 469 -1.31 12.54 -3.86
CA ASN A 469 -2.37 12.15 -4.78
C ASN A 469 -3.20 13.39 -5.20
N GLU A 470 -3.36 13.59 -6.50
CA GLU A 470 -4.34 14.45 -7.18
C GLU A 470 -4.46 15.91 -6.74
N VAL A 471 -3.52 16.47 -5.96
CA VAL A 471 -3.68 17.85 -5.47
C VAL A 471 -3.67 18.85 -6.63
N LEU A 472 -2.70 18.73 -7.54
CA LEU A 472 -2.61 19.63 -8.70
C LEU A 472 -3.74 19.37 -9.71
N SER A 473 -4.03 18.11 -10.04
CA SER A 473 -5.15 17.77 -10.94
C SER A 473 -6.49 18.25 -10.38
N GLY A 474 -6.74 18.03 -9.09
CA GLY A 474 -7.93 18.54 -8.41
C GLY A 474 -8.00 20.06 -8.43
N TRP A 475 -6.89 20.74 -8.14
CA TRP A 475 -6.79 22.20 -8.22
C TRP A 475 -7.11 22.76 -9.60
N GLU A 476 -6.66 22.09 -10.67
CA GLU A 476 -6.87 22.52 -12.06
C GLU A 476 -8.26 22.15 -12.60
N ASN A 477 -8.76 20.96 -12.27
CA ASN A 477 -9.84 20.32 -13.01
C ASN A 477 -11.16 20.21 -12.23
N TRP A 478 -11.13 20.04 -10.91
CA TRP A 478 -12.34 19.76 -10.12
C TRP A 478 -13.22 21.00 -9.94
N SER A 479 -14.54 20.80 -9.98
CA SER A 479 -15.53 21.88 -10.03
C SER A 479 -15.57 22.70 -8.73
N ASP A 480 -15.42 22.05 -7.58
CA ASP A 480 -15.41 22.68 -6.26
C ASP A 480 -14.12 23.48 -6.01
N ARG A 481 -12.95 22.98 -6.45
CA ARG A 481 -11.68 23.72 -6.44
C ARG A 481 -11.72 24.92 -7.37
N LYS A 482 -12.28 24.79 -8.58
CA LYS A 482 -12.53 25.93 -9.48
C LYS A 482 -13.43 26.98 -8.84
N ALA A 483 -14.51 26.55 -8.17
CA ALA A 483 -15.41 27.45 -7.45
C ALA A 483 -14.73 28.12 -6.26
N PHE A 484 -13.87 27.42 -5.53
CA PHE A 484 -13.06 27.95 -4.44
C PHE A 484 -12.11 29.05 -4.94
N LYS A 485 -11.31 28.77 -5.97
CA LYS A 485 -10.39 29.76 -6.58
C LYS A 485 -11.10 31.05 -6.98
N LYS A 486 -12.27 30.93 -7.64
CA LYS A 486 -13.08 32.09 -8.02
C LYS A 486 -13.54 32.90 -6.81
N ARG A 487 -13.88 32.23 -5.70
CA ARG A 487 -14.40 32.87 -4.48
C ARG A 487 -13.31 33.60 -3.68
N VAL A 488 -12.10 33.05 -3.61
CA VAL A 488 -10.99 33.66 -2.85
C VAL A 488 -10.27 34.78 -3.61
N GLY A 489 -10.39 34.82 -4.95
CA GLY A 489 -9.75 35.83 -5.78
C GLY A 489 -8.30 35.49 -6.14
N ALA A 490 -7.71 36.28 -7.02
CA ALA A 490 -6.43 35.99 -7.65
C ALA A 490 -5.26 35.92 -6.65
N ASP A 491 -5.15 36.89 -5.74
CA ASP A 491 -4.03 36.98 -4.79
C ASP A 491 -3.99 35.78 -3.84
N GLU A 492 -5.15 35.37 -3.30
CA GLU A 492 -5.24 34.23 -2.39
C GLU A 492 -5.08 32.90 -3.13
N GLN A 493 -5.60 32.81 -4.35
CA GLN A 493 -5.34 31.67 -5.24
C GLN A 493 -3.83 31.51 -5.50
N GLU A 494 -3.12 32.60 -5.77
CA GLU A 494 -1.67 32.59 -5.98
C GLU A 494 -0.93 32.18 -4.71
N ARG A 495 -1.28 32.76 -3.55
CA ARG A 495 -0.67 32.41 -2.25
C ARG A 495 -0.79 30.92 -1.94
N ILE A 496 -1.98 30.35 -2.11
CA ILE A 496 -2.24 28.92 -1.87
C ILE A 496 -1.51 28.06 -2.93
N GLY A 497 -1.59 28.44 -4.21
CA GLY A 497 -0.93 27.72 -5.30
C GLY A 497 0.59 27.66 -5.13
N VAL A 498 1.23 28.79 -4.81
CA VAL A 498 2.66 28.86 -4.50
C VAL A 498 2.99 28.06 -3.24
N GLY A 499 2.15 28.12 -2.20
CA GLY A 499 2.32 27.31 -0.99
C GLY A 499 2.36 25.81 -1.28
N MET A 500 1.43 25.32 -2.11
CA MET A 500 1.41 23.92 -2.57
C MET A 500 2.64 23.59 -3.41
N ALA A 501 3.01 24.45 -4.38
CA ALA A 501 4.20 24.23 -5.19
C ALA A 501 5.49 24.18 -4.34
N VAL A 502 5.66 25.07 -3.36
CA VAL A 502 6.81 25.01 -2.45
C VAL A 502 6.82 23.72 -1.63
N LEU A 503 5.66 23.28 -1.14
CA LEU A 503 5.57 22.03 -0.38
C LEU A 503 5.92 20.80 -1.24
N PHE A 504 5.24 20.65 -2.38
CA PHE A 504 5.33 19.45 -3.21
C PHE A 504 6.47 19.46 -4.22
N ASP A 505 7.01 20.60 -4.62
CA ASP A 505 8.12 20.64 -5.58
C ASP A 505 9.48 20.87 -4.92
N ARG A 506 9.51 21.46 -3.71
CA ARG A 506 10.75 21.77 -2.99
C ARG A 506 10.88 20.98 -1.70
N VAL A 507 10.04 21.24 -0.70
CA VAL A 507 10.20 20.65 0.65
C VAL A 507 10.28 19.12 0.59
N LEU A 508 9.33 18.46 -0.08
CA LEU A 508 9.32 17.01 -0.19
C LEU A 508 10.40 16.48 -1.15
N ARG A 509 10.69 17.20 -2.24
CA ARG A 509 11.75 16.84 -3.20
C ARG A 509 13.13 16.86 -2.53
N ASP A 510 13.41 17.91 -1.77
CA ASP A 510 14.66 18.12 -1.06
C ASP A 510 14.87 16.99 -0.04
N ALA A 511 13.83 16.57 0.68
CA ALA A 511 13.90 15.43 1.59
C ALA A 511 14.33 14.14 0.86
N VAL A 512 13.81 13.87 -0.35
CA VAL A 512 14.21 12.69 -1.13
C VAL A 512 15.65 12.82 -1.66
N ILE A 513 16.03 13.99 -2.18
CA ILE A 513 17.39 14.24 -2.68
C ILE A 513 18.42 14.06 -1.55
N GLU A 514 18.12 14.56 -0.36
CA GLU A 514 19.03 14.53 0.79
C GLU A 514 19.10 13.15 1.45
N HIS A 515 17.95 12.49 1.65
CA HIS A 515 17.85 11.28 2.48
C HIS A 515 17.70 9.98 1.69
N SER A 516 17.40 10.00 0.37
CA SER A 516 17.32 8.81 -0.47
C SER A 516 17.94 9.05 -1.87
N PRO A 517 19.23 9.44 -1.93
CA PRO A 517 19.87 9.78 -3.19
C PRO A 517 19.85 8.60 -4.18
N GLY A 518 19.51 8.88 -5.44
CA GLY A 518 19.43 7.87 -6.51
C GLY A 518 18.03 7.27 -6.71
N VAL A 519 17.03 7.69 -5.93
CA VAL A 519 15.61 7.42 -6.21
C VAL A 519 14.95 8.69 -6.78
N PRO A 520 14.27 8.63 -7.93
CA PRO A 520 13.57 9.78 -8.49
C PRO A 520 12.43 10.26 -7.60
N TYR A 521 12.09 11.54 -7.76
CA TYR A 521 10.97 12.20 -7.11
C TYR A 521 9.98 12.73 -8.16
N TRP A 522 8.69 12.68 -7.82
CA TRP A 522 7.58 13.21 -8.61
C TRP A 522 6.69 14.11 -7.74
N PRO A 523 6.28 15.31 -8.14
CA PRO A 523 5.60 16.23 -7.22
C PRO A 523 4.17 15.81 -6.87
N GLY A 524 3.54 14.93 -7.65
CA GLY A 524 2.22 14.38 -7.35
C GLY A 524 1.72 13.48 -8.47
N SER A 525 0.65 12.72 -8.24
CA SER A 525 0.06 11.77 -9.20
C SER A 525 -1.41 12.14 -9.43
N PRO A 526 -1.85 12.55 -10.64
CA PRO A 526 -1.07 12.72 -11.85
C PRO A 526 -0.36 14.07 -11.90
N SER A 527 0.78 14.13 -12.59
CA SER A 527 1.54 15.36 -12.80
C SER A 527 2.31 15.35 -14.12
N THR A 528 3.01 16.44 -14.40
CA THR A 528 4.00 16.63 -15.47
C THR A 528 5.27 17.28 -14.93
N ASP A 529 5.56 17.07 -13.64
CA ASP A 529 6.63 17.78 -12.92
C ASP A 529 6.46 19.31 -12.88
N TYR A 530 5.21 19.79 -12.88
CA TYR A 530 4.86 21.21 -13.06
C TYR A 530 5.31 21.83 -14.41
N GLU A 531 5.66 21.01 -15.42
CA GLU A 531 6.11 21.49 -16.73
C GLU A 531 4.95 21.86 -17.68
N GLY A 532 3.72 21.43 -17.38
CA GLY A 532 2.54 21.71 -18.22
C GLY A 532 1.22 21.20 -17.63
N PRO A 533 0.17 21.10 -18.46
CA PRO A 533 -1.13 20.59 -18.03
C PRO A 533 -1.03 19.15 -17.51
N VAL A 534 -1.71 18.85 -16.41
CA VAL A 534 -1.72 17.51 -15.82
C VAL A 534 -2.84 16.63 -16.40
N ASP A 535 -2.76 15.33 -16.13
CA ASP A 535 -3.81 14.34 -16.42
C ASP A 535 -4.15 14.22 -17.92
N THR A 536 -3.10 14.20 -18.76
CA THR A 536 -3.22 14.09 -20.22
C THR A 536 -2.43 12.89 -20.75
N ASP A 537 -2.66 12.50 -22.01
CA ASP A 537 -1.89 11.41 -22.62
C ASP A 537 -0.46 11.79 -23.03
N LYS A 538 -0.16 13.09 -23.11
CA LYS A 538 1.03 13.59 -23.79
C LYS A 538 2.26 13.64 -22.90
N ASP A 539 2.07 13.82 -21.59
CA ASP A 539 3.16 14.02 -20.65
C ASP A 539 2.81 13.46 -19.28
N GLY A 540 3.79 12.84 -18.62
CA GLY A 540 3.68 12.39 -17.25
C GLY A 540 2.76 11.19 -17.07
N ASP A 541 2.18 11.07 -15.89
CA ASP A 541 1.22 10.02 -15.56
C ASP A 541 -0.23 10.54 -15.59
N ARG A 542 -1.19 9.60 -15.64
CA ARG A 542 -2.61 9.91 -15.85
C ARG A 542 -3.52 9.12 -14.91
N HIS A 543 -4.58 9.77 -14.45
CA HIS A 543 -5.68 9.17 -13.68
C HIS A 543 -6.97 9.19 -14.52
N PHE A 544 -7.26 8.08 -15.21
CA PHE A 544 -8.38 8.02 -16.15
C PHE A 544 -9.69 7.64 -15.47
N TRP A 545 -10.39 8.64 -14.94
CA TRP A 545 -11.68 8.50 -14.24
C TRP A 545 -12.92 8.87 -15.08
N ASP A 546 -12.73 9.12 -16.38
CA ASP A 546 -13.82 9.30 -17.34
C ASP A 546 -14.74 8.07 -17.39
N VAL A 547 -14.15 6.87 -17.34
CA VAL A 547 -14.86 5.62 -17.06
C VAL A 547 -14.99 5.48 -15.55
N TRP A 548 -16.10 4.89 -15.12
CA TRP A 548 -16.59 4.95 -13.74
C TRP A 548 -17.07 6.34 -13.38
N SER A 549 -16.24 7.25 -12.87
CA SER A 549 -16.68 8.52 -12.27
C SER A 549 -17.41 9.43 -13.27
N GLY A 550 -16.86 9.58 -14.47
CA GLY A 550 -17.46 10.30 -15.61
C GLY A 550 -18.60 9.57 -16.33
N SER A 551 -18.93 8.34 -15.91
CA SER A 551 -20.00 7.50 -16.48
C SER A 551 -19.84 7.18 -17.98
N LYS A 552 -18.65 7.35 -18.57
CA LYS A 552 -18.42 6.98 -19.98
C LYS A 552 -18.44 5.45 -20.16
N PRO A 553 -18.80 4.95 -21.35
CA PRO A 553 -18.70 3.53 -21.70
C PRO A 553 -17.32 2.94 -21.42
N VAL A 554 -17.26 1.65 -21.08
CA VAL A 554 -16.01 0.95 -20.73
C VAL A 554 -15.01 0.97 -21.88
N GLU A 555 -15.50 0.91 -23.11
CA GLU A 555 -14.72 0.87 -24.34
C GLU A 555 -13.86 2.13 -24.53
N ASN A 556 -14.19 3.25 -23.88
CA ASN A 556 -13.40 4.47 -23.92
C ASN A 556 -12.00 4.32 -23.30
N TYR A 557 -11.71 3.24 -22.55
CA TYR A 557 -10.33 2.92 -22.18
C TYR A 557 -9.42 2.69 -23.39
N LEU A 558 -9.98 2.30 -24.55
CA LEU A 558 -9.23 2.06 -25.79
C LEU A 558 -8.92 3.35 -26.58
N ASP A 559 -9.48 4.49 -26.15
CA ASP A 559 -9.28 5.79 -26.82
C ASP A 559 -8.00 6.51 -26.32
N SER A 560 -7.22 5.88 -25.43
CA SER A 560 -6.22 6.53 -24.59
C SER A 560 -4.95 5.70 -24.47
N CYS A 561 -3.82 6.25 -24.93
CA CYS A 561 -2.48 5.70 -24.71
C CYS A 561 -1.64 6.74 -23.93
N PRO A 562 -1.85 6.92 -22.60
CA PRO A 562 -1.06 7.86 -21.83
C PRO A 562 0.38 7.38 -21.70
N ARG A 563 1.30 8.27 -21.32
CA ARG A 563 2.71 7.86 -21.10
C ARG A 563 2.83 6.86 -19.96
N PHE A 564 2.01 7.03 -18.92
CA PHE A 564 1.86 6.08 -17.82
C PHE A 564 0.44 6.20 -17.23
N MET A 565 -0.26 5.08 -17.04
CA MET A 565 -1.56 5.08 -16.37
C MET A 565 -1.37 4.70 -14.89
N SER A 566 -1.40 5.67 -13.99
CA SER A 566 -1.20 5.50 -12.54
C SER A 566 -2.51 5.24 -11.79
N GLU A 567 -3.66 5.65 -12.34
CA GLU A 567 -4.98 5.23 -11.86
C GLU A 567 -6.01 5.05 -12.98
N TYR A 568 -6.83 4.03 -12.82
CA TYR A 568 -8.08 3.78 -13.54
C TYR A 568 -8.77 2.60 -12.86
N GLY A 569 -10.10 2.64 -12.69
CA GLY A 569 -10.76 1.63 -11.86
C GLY A 569 -12.19 1.33 -12.26
N PHE A 570 -12.66 0.16 -11.82
CA PHE A 570 -14.05 -0.25 -11.92
C PHE A 570 -14.50 -0.98 -10.62
N GLN A 571 -15.66 -0.65 -10.03
CA GLN A 571 -16.11 -1.33 -8.81
C GLN A 571 -16.72 -2.71 -9.07
N ALA A 572 -16.61 -3.59 -8.08
CA ALA A 572 -17.40 -4.82 -7.97
C ALA A 572 -17.69 -5.16 -6.51
N MET A 573 -18.74 -5.96 -6.30
CA MET A 573 -19.04 -6.55 -5.00
C MET A 573 -17.91 -7.53 -4.59
N PRO A 574 -17.63 -7.67 -3.28
CA PRO A 574 -16.65 -8.64 -2.78
C PRO A 574 -17.18 -10.07 -2.90
N ASP A 575 -16.39 -11.06 -2.48
CA ASP A 575 -16.86 -12.44 -2.48
C ASP A 575 -18.15 -12.61 -1.65
N LEU A 576 -19.00 -13.56 -2.04
CA LEU A 576 -20.28 -13.74 -1.36
C LEU A 576 -20.09 -14.17 0.11
N SER A 577 -19.03 -14.91 0.43
CA SER A 577 -18.68 -15.23 1.82
C SER A 577 -18.29 -13.99 2.62
N THR A 578 -17.65 -13.00 1.99
CA THR A 578 -17.34 -11.70 2.59
C THR A 578 -18.62 -10.91 2.85
N ILE A 579 -19.58 -10.90 1.91
CA ILE A 579 -20.88 -10.24 2.12
C ILE A 579 -21.62 -10.83 3.30
N ARG A 580 -21.64 -12.16 3.41
CA ARG A 580 -22.29 -12.84 4.54
C ARG A 580 -21.68 -12.49 5.89
N ARG A 581 -20.39 -12.17 5.95
CA ARG A 581 -19.72 -11.77 7.20
C ARG A 581 -20.15 -10.42 7.73
N PHE A 582 -20.58 -9.46 6.89
CA PHE A 582 -21.05 -8.16 7.36
C PHE A 582 -22.57 -8.00 7.31
N ALA A 583 -23.27 -8.74 6.43
CA ALA A 583 -24.72 -8.66 6.25
C ALA A 583 -25.51 -9.78 6.95
N GLY A 584 -24.84 -10.85 7.39
CA GLY A 584 -25.47 -12.02 7.99
C GLY A 584 -26.22 -12.92 6.99
N ASP A 585 -27.01 -13.85 7.54
CA ASP A 585 -27.72 -14.89 6.77
C ASP A 585 -29.09 -14.46 6.23
N GLY A 586 -29.49 -13.20 6.45
CA GLY A 586 -30.76 -12.65 5.96
C GLY A 586 -30.84 -12.53 4.43
N PRO A 587 -32.01 -12.13 3.89
CA PRO A 587 -32.14 -11.84 2.46
C PRO A 587 -31.20 -10.68 2.08
N LEU A 588 -30.52 -10.82 0.93
CA LEU A 588 -29.62 -9.81 0.40
C LEU A 588 -30.29 -9.08 -0.78
N ALA A 589 -30.21 -7.76 -0.76
CA ALA A 589 -30.67 -6.90 -1.83
C ALA A 589 -29.69 -5.73 -2.00
N ILE A 590 -29.48 -5.29 -3.25
CA ILE A 590 -28.52 -4.23 -3.60
C ILE A 590 -28.86 -2.89 -2.94
N ASP A 591 -30.13 -2.64 -2.65
CA ASP A 591 -30.66 -1.42 -2.04
C ASP A 591 -30.91 -1.55 -0.53
N SER A 592 -30.59 -2.70 0.07
CA SER A 592 -30.75 -2.89 1.50
C SER A 592 -29.87 -1.90 2.30
N PRO A 593 -30.29 -1.48 3.51
CA PRO A 593 -29.53 -0.53 4.32
C PRO A 593 -28.08 -0.96 4.58
N VAL A 594 -27.85 -2.26 4.78
CA VAL A 594 -26.51 -2.81 4.99
C VAL A 594 -25.64 -2.69 3.74
N LEU A 595 -26.14 -3.10 2.58
CA LEU A 595 -25.36 -2.99 1.34
C LEU A 595 -25.12 -1.53 0.95
N LYS A 596 -26.06 -0.63 1.22
CA LYS A 596 -25.85 0.83 1.08
C LYS A 596 -24.80 1.37 2.04
N ALA A 597 -24.76 0.92 3.29
CA ALA A 597 -23.73 1.36 4.25
C ALA A 597 -22.32 0.95 3.82
N HIS A 598 -22.19 -0.20 3.14
CA HIS A 598 -20.93 -0.74 2.62
C HIS A 598 -20.63 -0.35 1.15
N GLN A 599 -21.44 0.54 0.58
CA GLN A 599 -21.16 1.29 -0.65
C GLN A 599 -20.81 2.72 -0.25
N LYS A 600 -19.66 3.25 -0.69
CA LYS A 600 -19.19 4.57 -0.29
C LYS A 600 -19.08 5.58 -1.44
N PHE A 601 -19.11 5.10 -2.68
CA PHE A 601 -19.14 5.96 -3.84
C PHE A 601 -20.45 6.77 -3.87
N LEU A 602 -20.33 8.06 -4.21
CA LEU A 602 -21.42 9.04 -4.18
C LEU A 602 -22.21 9.04 -2.86
N ALA A 603 -21.49 8.96 -1.74
CA ALA A 603 -22.07 8.99 -0.40
C ALA A 603 -23.15 7.92 -0.16
N GLY A 604 -22.94 6.70 -0.68
CA GLY A 604 -23.85 5.56 -0.49
C GLY A 604 -24.71 5.22 -1.71
N GLU A 605 -24.80 6.10 -2.70
CA GLU A 605 -25.67 5.91 -3.88
C GLU A 605 -24.93 5.28 -5.09
N GLY A 606 -23.70 4.82 -4.90
CA GLY A 606 -22.88 4.22 -5.97
C GLY A 606 -23.44 2.95 -6.61
N ASN A 607 -24.42 2.29 -6.00
CA ASN A 607 -25.04 1.09 -6.57
C ASN A 607 -25.81 1.39 -7.87
N GLU A 608 -26.32 2.61 -8.06
CA GLU A 608 -26.92 3.03 -9.33
C GLU A 608 -25.88 3.07 -10.46
N ARG A 609 -24.64 3.52 -10.15
CA ARG A 609 -23.52 3.50 -11.10
C ARG A 609 -23.15 2.08 -11.48
N LEU A 610 -23.13 1.17 -10.52
CA LEU A 610 -22.86 -0.24 -10.77
C LEU A 610 -23.92 -0.85 -11.69
N GLN A 611 -25.20 -0.63 -11.39
CA GLN A 611 -26.32 -1.14 -12.19
C GLN A 611 -26.32 -0.58 -13.62
N LEU A 612 -26.03 0.72 -13.80
CA LEU A 612 -25.92 1.36 -15.11
C LEU A 612 -25.01 0.55 -16.05
N TYR A 613 -23.82 0.19 -15.58
CA TYR A 613 -22.87 -0.54 -16.41
C TYR A 613 -23.24 -2.00 -16.64
N LEU A 614 -23.89 -2.64 -15.67
CA LEU A 614 -24.42 -4.00 -15.86
C LEU A 614 -25.49 -4.00 -16.96
N ASP A 615 -26.44 -3.07 -16.93
CA ASP A 615 -27.51 -2.96 -17.93
C ASP A 615 -26.97 -2.64 -19.33
N GLN A 616 -25.87 -1.89 -19.41
CA GLN A 616 -25.19 -1.60 -20.67
C GLN A 616 -24.57 -2.84 -21.30
N ARG A 617 -23.97 -3.75 -20.53
CA ARG A 617 -23.07 -4.79 -21.08
C ARG A 617 -23.53 -6.24 -20.86
N LEU A 618 -24.21 -6.52 -19.76
CA LEU A 618 -24.51 -7.86 -19.27
C LEU A 618 -26.02 -8.13 -19.23
N ARG A 619 -26.38 -9.41 -19.10
CA ARG A 619 -27.78 -9.82 -18.90
C ARG A 619 -28.21 -9.51 -17.47
N LYS A 620 -29.52 -9.45 -17.23
CA LYS A 620 -30.06 -9.24 -15.88
C LYS A 620 -29.69 -10.42 -14.97
N PRO A 621 -29.26 -10.16 -13.72
CA PRO A 621 -28.99 -11.22 -12.76
C PRO A 621 -30.28 -11.99 -12.42
N GLY A 622 -30.18 -13.31 -12.28
CA GLY A 622 -31.28 -14.16 -11.83
C GLY A 622 -31.53 -14.10 -10.31
N ASP A 623 -30.47 -13.89 -9.53
CA ASP A 623 -30.51 -13.75 -8.07
C ASP A 623 -29.36 -12.84 -7.57
N PHE A 624 -29.25 -12.66 -6.25
CA PHE A 624 -28.20 -11.81 -5.67
C PHE A 624 -26.78 -12.39 -5.88
N ALA A 625 -26.62 -13.70 -5.90
CA ALA A 625 -25.30 -14.31 -6.11
C ALA A 625 -24.86 -14.18 -7.57
N ASP A 626 -25.81 -14.23 -8.51
CA ASP A 626 -25.60 -13.90 -9.91
C ASP A 626 -25.26 -12.41 -10.09
N LEU A 627 -25.89 -11.50 -9.32
CA LEU A 627 -25.49 -10.09 -9.27
C LEU A 627 -24.03 -9.94 -8.84
N VAL A 628 -23.61 -10.58 -7.74
CA VAL A 628 -22.20 -10.54 -7.28
C VAL A 628 -21.26 -11.00 -8.40
N TYR A 629 -21.54 -12.16 -8.99
CA TYR A 629 -20.78 -12.70 -10.12
C TYR A 629 -20.68 -11.71 -11.29
N LEU A 630 -21.80 -11.16 -11.76
CA LEU A 630 -21.82 -10.25 -12.90
C LEU A 630 -21.07 -8.94 -12.61
N THR A 631 -21.10 -8.43 -11.38
CA THR A 631 -20.28 -7.26 -11.00
C THR A 631 -18.79 -7.55 -11.13
N GLN A 632 -18.34 -8.71 -10.66
CA GLN A 632 -16.93 -9.12 -10.76
C GLN A 632 -16.52 -9.43 -12.20
N VAL A 633 -17.39 -10.05 -13.01
CA VAL A 633 -17.12 -10.27 -14.44
C VAL A 633 -16.96 -8.94 -15.17
N ASN A 634 -17.87 -7.99 -14.92
CA ASN A 634 -17.80 -6.68 -15.56
C ASN A 634 -16.50 -5.95 -15.21
N GLN A 635 -16.12 -5.95 -13.92
CA GLN A 635 -14.86 -5.38 -13.45
C GLN A 635 -13.64 -6.06 -14.09
N MET A 636 -13.58 -7.40 -14.08
CA MET A 636 -12.51 -8.18 -14.69
C MET A 636 -12.34 -7.85 -16.19
N GLN A 637 -13.45 -7.76 -16.93
CA GLN A 637 -13.44 -7.47 -18.35
C GLN A 637 -13.05 -6.02 -18.64
N ALA A 638 -13.57 -5.05 -17.87
CA ALA A 638 -13.30 -3.63 -18.05
C ALA A 638 -11.81 -3.31 -17.80
N ILE A 639 -11.28 -3.70 -16.66
CA ILE A 639 -9.87 -3.47 -16.33
C ILE A 639 -8.95 -4.30 -17.22
N GLY A 640 -9.34 -5.54 -17.55
CA GLY A 640 -8.58 -6.37 -18.49
C GLY A 640 -8.52 -5.80 -19.90
N MET A 641 -9.52 -5.04 -20.34
CA MET A 641 -9.51 -4.33 -21.62
C MET A 641 -8.47 -3.21 -21.59
N ALA A 642 -8.58 -2.31 -20.62
CA ALA A 642 -7.65 -1.19 -20.40
C ALA A 642 -6.19 -1.66 -20.24
N ALA A 643 -5.94 -2.63 -19.35
CA ALA A 643 -4.59 -3.11 -19.06
C ALA A 643 -3.90 -3.73 -20.29
N ARG A 644 -4.64 -4.49 -21.12
CA ARG A 644 -4.11 -5.03 -22.38
C ARG A 644 -3.80 -3.91 -23.37
N HIS A 645 -4.70 -2.94 -23.49
CA HIS A 645 -4.50 -1.77 -24.36
C HIS A 645 -3.25 -0.97 -23.97
N HIS A 646 -3.10 -0.61 -22.69
CA HIS A 646 -1.91 0.07 -22.16
C HIS A 646 -0.62 -0.69 -22.51
N ARG A 647 -0.62 -2.02 -22.39
CA ARG A 647 0.53 -2.86 -22.76
C ARG A 647 0.78 -2.87 -24.28
N ALA A 648 -0.27 -2.88 -25.08
CA ALA A 648 -0.18 -2.80 -26.53
C ALA A 648 0.29 -1.42 -27.03
N CYS A 649 0.06 -0.35 -26.27
CA CYS A 649 0.56 1.01 -26.54
C CYS A 649 2.06 1.19 -26.31
N ARG A 650 2.79 0.18 -25.81
CA ARG A 650 4.25 0.26 -25.64
C ARG A 650 4.94 0.58 -26.99
N PRO A 651 5.91 1.52 -27.07
CA PRO A 651 6.62 2.19 -25.99
C PRO A 651 6.03 3.55 -25.56
N THR A 652 4.88 3.96 -26.10
CA THR A 652 4.21 5.19 -25.67
C THR A 652 3.83 5.10 -24.20
N THR A 653 3.10 4.05 -23.84
CA THR A 653 2.73 3.73 -22.46
C THR A 653 3.76 2.81 -21.83
N LEU A 654 4.22 3.16 -20.62
CA LEU A 654 5.21 2.37 -19.88
C LEU A 654 4.70 1.92 -18.50
N GLY A 655 3.42 2.13 -18.19
CA GLY A 655 2.85 1.63 -16.94
C GLY A 655 1.33 1.57 -16.92
N SER A 656 0.82 0.64 -16.11
CA SER A 656 -0.59 0.37 -15.90
C SER A 656 -0.80 -0.09 -14.46
N LEU A 657 -1.22 0.86 -13.61
CA LEU A 657 -1.57 0.64 -12.20
C LEU A 657 -3.07 0.88 -12.02
N TYR A 658 -3.86 -0.19 -11.88
CA TYR A 658 -5.30 -0.01 -11.69
C TYR A 658 -5.64 0.42 -10.26
N TRP A 659 -6.73 1.15 -10.10
CA TRP A 659 -7.37 1.43 -8.82
C TRP A 659 -8.43 0.35 -8.57
N GLN A 660 -8.35 -0.48 -7.52
CA GLN A 660 -7.29 -0.59 -6.50
C GLN A 660 -6.99 -2.07 -6.19
N LEU A 661 -5.93 -2.37 -5.43
CA LEU A 661 -5.49 -3.73 -5.11
C LEU A 661 -6.33 -4.38 -4.00
N ASN A 662 -6.53 -3.69 -2.89
CA ASN A 662 -7.04 -4.23 -1.63
C ASN A 662 -8.14 -3.36 -1.00
N ASP A 663 -8.74 -3.83 0.09
CA ASP A 663 -9.74 -3.09 0.90
C ASP A 663 -9.28 -2.89 2.36
N THR A 664 -9.76 -1.81 3.02
CA THR A 664 -9.57 -1.55 4.47
C THR A 664 -10.65 -2.14 5.36
N TRP A 665 -11.74 -2.59 4.77
CA TRP A 665 -12.92 -3.14 5.43
C TRP A 665 -13.77 -3.89 4.40
N PRO A 666 -14.72 -4.76 4.80
CA PRO A 666 -15.60 -5.44 3.83
C PRO A 666 -16.42 -4.41 3.05
N ALA A 667 -16.26 -4.31 1.73
CA ALA A 667 -16.86 -3.21 0.96
C ALA A 667 -17.19 -3.57 -0.48
N ILE A 668 -18.12 -2.82 -1.07
CA ILE A 668 -18.23 -2.68 -2.53
C ILE A 668 -17.22 -1.62 -2.95
N SER A 669 -16.19 -2.05 -3.70
CA SER A 669 -15.03 -1.22 -4.00
C SER A 669 -14.41 -1.59 -5.34
N TRP A 670 -13.39 -0.84 -5.73
CA TRP A 670 -12.55 -1.11 -6.89
C TRP A 670 -11.49 -2.19 -6.67
N ALA A 671 -11.42 -2.78 -5.47
CA ALA A 671 -10.39 -3.75 -5.12
C ALA A 671 -10.48 -5.00 -6.00
N SER A 672 -9.33 -5.59 -6.34
CA SER A 672 -9.24 -6.93 -6.92
C SER A 672 -9.17 -8.02 -5.85
N ILE A 673 -8.76 -7.68 -4.63
CA ILE A 673 -8.70 -8.56 -3.46
C ILE A 673 -9.54 -7.92 -2.34
N ASP A 674 -10.53 -8.63 -1.83
CA ASP A 674 -11.37 -8.09 -0.74
C ASP A 674 -10.66 -8.08 0.61
N TYR A 675 -11.30 -7.48 1.63
CA TYR A 675 -10.73 -7.30 2.96
C TYR A 675 -10.30 -8.60 3.66
N TYR A 676 -10.97 -9.73 3.40
CA TYR A 676 -10.60 -11.02 3.97
C TYR A 676 -9.60 -11.78 3.09
N GLY A 677 -9.05 -11.12 2.08
CA GLY A 677 -8.03 -11.65 1.19
C GLY A 677 -8.57 -12.59 0.12
N GLN A 678 -9.89 -12.63 -0.12
CA GLN A 678 -10.44 -13.40 -1.24
C GLN A 678 -10.20 -12.63 -2.54
N TRP A 679 -9.67 -13.32 -3.54
CA TRP A 679 -9.53 -12.75 -4.87
C TRP A 679 -10.90 -12.63 -5.53
N LYS A 680 -11.24 -11.42 -5.99
CA LYS A 680 -12.29 -11.22 -6.98
C LYS A 680 -11.80 -11.74 -8.35
N LEU A 681 -12.71 -11.95 -9.29
CA LEU A 681 -12.36 -12.35 -10.66
C LEU A 681 -11.32 -11.44 -11.33
N LEU A 682 -11.27 -10.16 -10.95
CA LEU A 682 -10.27 -9.22 -11.42
C LEU A 682 -8.83 -9.68 -11.12
N GLN A 683 -8.52 -10.24 -9.95
CA GLN A 683 -7.14 -10.62 -9.62
C GLN A 683 -6.65 -11.81 -10.47
N TYR A 684 -7.54 -12.77 -10.75
CA TYR A 684 -7.26 -13.84 -11.71
C TYR A 684 -7.12 -13.31 -13.14
N GLY A 685 -7.97 -12.35 -13.51
CA GLY A 685 -7.83 -11.59 -14.75
C GLY A 685 -6.46 -10.93 -14.85
N ALA A 686 -6.00 -10.27 -13.79
CA ALA A 686 -4.72 -9.58 -13.72
C ALA A 686 -3.55 -10.51 -13.96
N ARG A 687 -3.56 -11.69 -13.36
CA ARG A 687 -2.57 -12.74 -13.65
C ARG A 687 -2.45 -13.03 -15.15
N ARG A 688 -3.56 -13.03 -15.89
CA ARG A 688 -3.59 -13.30 -17.34
C ARG A 688 -3.17 -12.08 -18.16
N PHE A 689 -3.71 -10.89 -17.90
CA PHE A 689 -3.39 -9.69 -18.69
C PHE A 689 -2.02 -9.07 -18.37
N PHE A 690 -1.43 -9.39 -17.21
CA PHE A 690 -0.05 -9.05 -16.85
C PHE A 690 0.96 -10.19 -17.06
N ALA A 691 0.55 -11.32 -17.64
CA ALA A 691 1.47 -12.39 -18.00
C ALA A 691 2.66 -11.86 -18.86
N PRO A 692 3.88 -12.39 -18.70
CA PRO A 692 5.07 -11.84 -19.36
C PRO A 692 4.96 -11.74 -20.89
N GLN A 693 4.26 -12.68 -21.52
CA GLN A 693 3.93 -12.66 -22.94
C GLN A 693 2.42 -12.73 -23.12
N ILE A 694 1.84 -11.80 -23.87
CA ILE A 694 0.39 -11.77 -24.15
C ILE A 694 0.08 -11.54 -25.63
N VAL A 695 -1.05 -12.09 -26.06
CA VAL A 695 -1.77 -11.61 -27.24
C VAL A 695 -2.80 -10.58 -26.82
N VAL A 696 -2.87 -9.48 -27.56
CA VAL A 696 -3.91 -8.45 -27.44
C VAL A 696 -4.71 -8.47 -28.73
N ALA A 697 -6.01 -8.75 -28.59
CA ALA A 697 -6.96 -8.73 -29.68
C ALA A 697 -8.03 -7.65 -29.44
N GLU A 698 -8.06 -6.64 -30.28
CA GLU A 698 -9.00 -5.51 -30.21
C GLU A 698 -9.90 -5.56 -31.45
N HIS A 699 -11.20 -5.81 -31.24
CA HIS A 699 -12.18 -5.85 -32.33
C HIS A 699 -12.93 -4.52 -32.40
N ALA A 700 -12.91 -3.91 -33.58
CA ALA A 700 -13.64 -2.68 -33.91
C ALA A 700 -13.85 -2.63 -35.43
N ASP A 701 -14.95 -1.99 -35.88
CA ASP A 701 -15.23 -1.74 -37.29
C ASP A 701 -15.10 -2.98 -38.21
N ALA A 702 -15.63 -4.13 -37.73
CA ALA A 702 -15.58 -5.42 -38.41
C ALA A 702 -14.16 -5.93 -38.72
N LYS A 703 -13.18 -5.54 -37.91
CA LYS A 703 -11.79 -5.98 -37.96
C LYS A 703 -11.26 -6.30 -36.58
N THR A 704 -10.27 -7.15 -36.50
CA THR A 704 -9.52 -7.44 -35.27
C THR A 704 -8.06 -7.06 -35.45
N ARG A 705 -7.60 -6.09 -34.65
CA ARG A 705 -6.19 -5.80 -34.45
C ARG A 705 -5.58 -6.87 -33.55
N ILE A 706 -4.45 -7.44 -33.97
CA ILE A 706 -3.69 -8.37 -33.16
C ILE A 706 -2.29 -7.81 -32.90
N ALA A 707 -2.00 -7.56 -31.63
CA ALA A 707 -0.69 -7.17 -31.13
C ALA A 707 -0.12 -8.25 -30.21
N LEU A 708 1.19 -8.47 -30.27
CA LEU A 708 1.91 -9.37 -29.38
C LEU A 708 2.84 -8.57 -28.48
N VAL A 709 2.72 -8.76 -27.17
CA VAL A 709 3.52 -8.05 -26.17
C VAL A 709 4.46 -9.03 -25.48
N SER A 710 5.73 -8.64 -25.33
CA SER A 710 6.73 -9.40 -24.59
C SER A 710 7.52 -8.51 -23.63
N ASP A 711 7.56 -8.92 -22.37
CA ASP A 711 8.39 -8.30 -21.33
C ASP A 711 9.80 -8.92 -21.26
N ALA A 712 10.10 -9.93 -22.08
CA ALA A 712 11.40 -10.60 -22.09
C ALA A 712 12.52 -9.65 -22.54
N THR A 713 13.71 -9.81 -21.97
CA THR A 713 14.90 -9.01 -22.32
C THR A 713 15.68 -9.57 -23.51
N THR A 714 15.30 -10.74 -24.01
CA THR A 714 15.87 -11.39 -25.20
C THR A 714 14.76 -11.74 -26.19
N PRO A 715 15.06 -11.79 -27.51
CA PRO A 715 14.11 -12.26 -28.51
C PRO A 715 13.61 -13.67 -28.20
N MET A 716 12.33 -13.95 -28.51
CA MET A 716 11.73 -15.27 -28.29
C MET A 716 10.97 -15.75 -29.53
N ALA A 717 11.25 -16.96 -30.00
CA ALA A 717 10.45 -17.60 -31.02
C ALA A 717 9.06 -17.98 -30.46
N ALA A 718 8.02 -17.66 -31.21
CA ALA A 718 6.64 -17.92 -30.84
C ALA A 718 5.80 -18.22 -32.09
N THR A 719 4.59 -18.74 -31.86
CA THR A 719 3.57 -18.88 -32.89
C THR A 719 2.29 -18.24 -32.38
N TRP A 720 1.55 -17.59 -33.26
CA TRP A 720 0.25 -17.01 -32.92
C TRP A 720 -0.81 -17.53 -33.88
N ASP A 721 -2.04 -17.68 -33.38
CA ASP A 721 -3.19 -18.03 -34.20
C ASP A 721 -4.47 -17.38 -33.68
N VAL A 722 -5.35 -17.03 -34.61
CA VAL A 722 -6.71 -16.57 -34.36
C VAL A 722 -7.64 -17.50 -35.12
N ARG A 723 -8.54 -18.18 -34.40
CA ARG A 723 -9.47 -19.16 -34.95
C ARG A 723 -10.90 -18.74 -34.68
N GLY A 724 -11.70 -18.60 -35.72
CA GLY A 724 -13.14 -18.33 -35.65
C GLY A 724 -13.95 -19.62 -35.51
N PHE A 725 -15.05 -19.54 -34.79
CA PHE A 725 -15.98 -20.63 -34.54
C PHE A 725 -17.41 -20.11 -34.62
N ALA A 726 -18.31 -20.93 -35.15
CA ALA A 726 -19.73 -20.80 -34.87
C ALA A 726 -19.98 -21.17 -33.40
N MET A 727 -21.09 -20.69 -32.85
CA MET A 727 -21.39 -20.87 -31.42
C MET A 727 -21.65 -22.34 -31.02
N ASP A 728 -21.93 -23.21 -31.99
CA ASP A 728 -22.03 -24.66 -31.81
C ASP A 728 -20.67 -25.38 -31.81
N GLY A 729 -19.57 -24.64 -31.99
CA GLY A 729 -18.20 -25.16 -32.04
C GLY A 729 -17.69 -25.46 -33.45
N THR A 730 -18.50 -25.29 -34.50
CA THR A 730 -18.05 -25.50 -35.88
C THR A 730 -16.92 -24.54 -36.22
N PRO A 731 -15.75 -25.00 -36.68
CA PRO A 731 -14.67 -24.12 -37.08
C PRO A 731 -15.07 -23.30 -38.32
N LEU A 732 -14.73 -22.01 -38.29
CA LEU A 732 -14.93 -21.07 -39.39
C LEU A 732 -13.57 -20.79 -40.05
N GLY A 733 -13.14 -19.53 -40.07
CA GLY A 733 -11.85 -19.14 -40.61
C GLY A 733 -10.75 -19.07 -39.56
N SER A 734 -9.51 -18.93 -40.02
CA SER A 734 -8.35 -18.77 -39.14
C SER A 734 -7.23 -17.98 -39.80
N LYS A 735 -6.40 -17.33 -38.98
CA LYS A 735 -5.17 -16.66 -39.41
C LYS A 735 -4.11 -16.85 -38.34
N GLY A 736 -2.87 -17.09 -38.73
CA GLY A 736 -1.77 -17.26 -37.79
C GLY A 736 -0.44 -17.44 -38.50
N GLY A 737 0.62 -17.59 -37.73
CA GLY A 737 1.95 -17.86 -38.24
C GLY A 737 3.04 -17.85 -37.17
N ASP A 738 4.25 -18.13 -37.61
CA ASP A 738 5.46 -18.02 -36.80
C ASP A 738 5.87 -16.55 -36.65
N VAL A 739 6.43 -16.21 -35.51
CA VAL A 739 6.91 -14.86 -35.19
C VAL A 739 8.08 -14.93 -34.22
N THR A 740 8.97 -13.94 -34.26
CA THR A 740 9.93 -13.71 -33.19
C THR A 740 9.49 -12.49 -32.41
N LEU A 741 9.12 -12.68 -31.13
CA LEU A 741 8.81 -11.59 -30.23
C LEU A 741 10.10 -10.81 -29.97
N ALA A 742 10.10 -9.53 -30.32
CA ALA A 742 11.19 -8.64 -29.95
C ALA A 742 11.23 -8.46 -28.42
N PRO A 743 12.43 -8.21 -27.85
CA PRO A 743 12.53 -7.97 -26.42
C PRO A 743 11.86 -6.65 -26.06
N LEU A 744 11.17 -6.62 -24.92
CA LEU A 744 10.66 -5.38 -24.32
C LEU A 744 9.79 -4.56 -25.28
N SER A 745 8.86 -5.21 -25.99
CA SER A 745 8.08 -4.57 -27.06
C SER A 745 6.62 -4.99 -27.09
N SER A 746 5.82 -4.15 -27.73
CA SER A 746 4.55 -4.50 -28.35
C SER A 746 4.73 -4.48 -29.87
N THR A 747 4.16 -5.43 -30.59
CA THR A 747 4.25 -5.50 -32.06
C THR A 747 2.90 -5.83 -32.66
N ASP A 748 2.40 -4.93 -33.51
CA ASP A 748 1.25 -5.19 -34.36
C ASP A 748 1.63 -6.19 -35.45
N ILE A 749 0.98 -7.36 -35.44
CA ILE A 749 1.30 -8.44 -36.39
C ILE A 749 0.23 -8.64 -37.46
N ALA A 750 -1.00 -8.19 -37.22
CA ALA A 750 -2.11 -8.36 -38.16
C ALA A 750 -3.29 -7.42 -37.89
N MET A 751 -3.97 -7.07 -38.97
CA MET A 751 -5.35 -6.60 -38.97
C MET A 751 -6.17 -7.63 -39.73
N ILE A 752 -7.14 -8.27 -39.08
CA ILE A 752 -7.88 -9.39 -39.64
C ILE A 752 -9.34 -8.96 -39.84
N ASP A 753 -9.83 -8.97 -41.08
CA ASP A 753 -11.22 -8.66 -41.38
C ASP A 753 -12.16 -9.76 -40.87
N ASP A 754 -13.35 -9.38 -40.43
CA ASP A 754 -14.41 -10.31 -39.99
C ASP A 754 -14.69 -11.40 -41.03
N ALA A 755 -14.67 -11.06 -42.31
CA ALA A 755 -14.89 -12.01 -43.40
C ALA A 755 -13.87 -13.16 -43.38
N THR A 756 -12.64 -12.91 -42.92
CA THR A 756 -11.58 -13.91 -42.80
C THR A 756 -11.82 -14.87 -41.63
N LEU A 757 -12.34 -14.39 -40.50
CA LEU A 757 -12.53 -15.21 -39.29
C LEU A 757 -13.91 -15.85 -39.22
N PHE A 758 -14.94 -15.11 -39.60
CA PHE A 758 -16.34 -15.47 -39.36
C PHE A 758 -17.12 -15.78 -40.64
N GLY A 759 -16.60 -15.39 -41.82
CA GLY A 759 -17.34 -15.51 -43.08
C GLY A 759 -18.71 -14.85 -43.00
N ASN A 760 -19.77 -15.61 -43.30
CA ASN A 760 -21.17 -15.15 -43.22
C ASN A 760 -21.87 -15.53 -41.90
N ALA A 761 -21.14 -16.03 -40.89
CA ALA A 761 -21.76 -16.40 -39.62
C ALA A 761 -22.38 -15.15 -38.95
N PRO A 762 -23.53 -15.27 -38.27
CA PRO A 762 -24.13 -14.14 -37.54
C PRO A 762 -23.24 -13.66 -36.38
N ALA A 763 -23.20 -12.35 -36.12
CA ALA A 763 -22.34 -11.74 -35.08
C ALA A 763 -22.61 -12.30 -33.67
N ASN A 764 -23.88 -12.50 -33.32
CA ASN A 764 -24.27 -13.08 -32.03
C ASN A 764 -24.01 -14.58 -31.92
N ALA A 765 -23.80 -15.30 -33.03
CA ALA A 765 -23.70 -16.76 -33.08
C ALA A 765 -22.32 -17.23 -33.55
N SER A 766 -21.28 -16.42 -33.31
CA SER A 766 -19.90 -16.74 -33.63
C SER A 766 -18.94 -16.05 -32.67
N TYR A 767 -17.77 -16.62 -32.44
CA TYR A 767 -16.70 -16.03 -31.65
C TYR A 767 -15.34 -16.44 -32.24
N ALA A 768 -14.27 -15.74 -31.87
CA ALA A 768 -12.93 -16.15 -32.24
C ALA A 768 -12.03 -16.30 -31.00
N VAL A 769 -10.95 -17.03 -31.13
CA VAL A 769 -9.97 -17.26 -30.08
C VAL A 769 -8.60 -16.90 -30.63
N ALA A 770 -7.97 -15.88 -30.03
CA ALA A 770 -6.57 -15.55 -30.28
C ALA A 770 -5.70 -16.27 -29.24
N GLU A 771 -4.64 -16.93 -29.70
CA GLU A 771 -3.66 -17.61 -28.86
C GLU A 771 -2.24 -17.21 -29.24
N LEU A 772 -1.39 -17.04 -28.22
CA LEU A 772 0.05 -16.95 -28.34
C LEU A 772 0.68 -18.19 -27.72
N LYS A 773 1.59 -18.83 -28.46
CA LYS A 773 2.25 -20.08 -28.06
C LYS A 773 3.76 -19.94 -28.08
N ILE A 774 4.42 -20.51 -27.06
CA ILE A 774 5.88 -20.58 -26.93
C ILE A 774 6.25 -22.05 -26.73
N GLY A 775 7.11 -22.58 -27.58
CA GLY A 775 7.44 -24.03 -27.57
C GLY A 775 6.20 -24.93 -27.73
N GLY A 776 5.21 -24.49 -28.51
CA GLY A 776 3.94 -25.21 -28.73
C GLY A 776 2.91 -25.12 -27.61
N LYS A 777 3.21 -24.47 -26.47
CA LYS A 777 2.28 -24.30 -25.35
C LYS A 777 1.61 -22.93 -25.40
N THR A 778 0.29 -22.87 -25.24
CA THR A 778 -0.46 -21.61 -25.12
C THR A 778 -0.04 -20.89 -23.83
N VAL A 779 0.53 -19.70 -23.97
CA VAL A 779 0.93 -18.83 -22.84
C VAL A 779 -0.03 -17.67 -22.64
N SER A 780 -0.81 -17.34 -23.66
CA SER A 780 -1.85 -16.32 -23.59
C SER A 780 -2.99 -16.66 -24.55
N ARG A 781 -4.21 -16.37 -24.11
CA ARG A 781 -5.44 -16.57 -24.86
C ARG A 781 -6.38 -15.39 -24.64
N GLN A 782 -7.07 -14.97 -25.69
CA GLN A 782 -8.17 -14.02 -25.60
C GLN A 782 -9.32 -14.48 -26.49
N VAL A 783 -10.55 -14.48 -25.94
CA VAL A 783 -11.76 -14.68 -26.73
C VAL A 783 -12.19 -13.33 -27.31
N ILE A 784 -12.54 -13.34 -28.60
CA ILE A 784 -12.99 -12.19 -29.37
C ILE A 784 -14.47 -12.37 -29.68
N GLU A 785 -15.23 -11.33 -29.39
CA GLU A 785 -16.67 -11.26 -29.62
C GLU A 785 -16.98 -10.06 -30.50
N ARG A 786 -18.07 -10.14 -31.24
CA ARG A 786 -18.49 -9.07 -32.16
C ARG A 786 -19.62 -8.22 -31.62
N LEU A 787 -20.19 -8.60 -30.48
CA LEU A 787 -21.24 -7.87 -29.77
C LEU A 787 -20.95 -7.91 -28.27
N LEU A 788 -21.65 -7.06 -27.52
CA LEU A 788 -21.61 -7.09 -26.06
C LEU A 788 -22.10 -8.44 -25.51
N PRO A 789 -21.60 -8.89 -24.34
CA PRO A 789 -21.97 -10.20 -23.79
C PRO A 789 -23.48 -10.44 -23.68
N LYS A 790 -24.28 -9.41 -23.40
CA LYS A 790 -25.75 -9.54 -23.32
C LYS A 790 -26.41 -9.96 -24.64
N ASP A 791 -25.82 -9.57 -25.77
CA ASP A 791 -26.36 -9.78 -27.12
C ASP A 791 -25.77 -11.03 -27.80
N MET A 792 -24.74 -11.64 -27.21
CA MET A 792 -24.16 -12.90 -27.67
C MET A 792 -25.10 -14.08 -27.37
N ALA A 793 -25.22 -15.03 -28.29
CA ALA A 793 -26.08 -16.20 -28.20
C ALA A 793 -25.37 -17.39 -27.53
N TYR A 794 -24.77 -17.19 -26.35
CA TYR A 794 -24.02 -18.24 -25.65
C TYR A 794 -24.81 -19.55 -25.51
N PRO A 795 -24.19 -20.71 -25.78
CA PRO A 795 -24.84 -21.99 -25.59
C PRO A 795 -24.88 -22.34 -24.11
N ALA A 796 -25.77 -23.25 -23.71
CA ALA A 796 -25.62 -23.91 -22.41
C ALA A 796 -24.31 -24.72 -22.43
N PRO A 797 -23.31 -24.40 -21.58
CA PRO A 797 -21.97 -24.96 -21.71
C PRO A 797 -21.89 -26.45 -21.34
N GLY A 798 -22.88 -26.94 -20.60
CA GLY A 798 -22.96 -28.33 -20.17
C GLY A 798 -21.75 -28.75 -19.33
N LEU A 799 -21.35 -27.89 -18.37
CA LEU A 799 -20.20 -28.10 -17.50
C LEU A 799 -20.36 -29.35 -16.63
N SER A 800 -19.28 -30.13 -16.49
CA SER A 800 -19.15 -31.19 -15.48
C SER A 800 -18.04 -30.87 -14.50
N ALA A 801 -18.15 -31.37 -13.27
CA ALA A 801 -17.17 -31.17 -12.20
C ALA A 801 -16.80 -32.52 -11.56
N GLU A 802 -15.54 -32.92 -11.68
CA GLU A 802 -15.01 -34.16 -11.11
C GLU A 802 -14.01 -33.86 -10.00
N TRP A 803 -14.30 -34.33 -8.78
CA TRP A 803 -13.53 -34.00 -7.59
C TRP A 803 -12.49 -35.08 -7.24
N GLN A 804 -11.31 -34.64 -6.82
CA GLN A 804 -10.27 -35.45 -6.20
C GLN A 804 -9.69 -34.69 -5.01
N GLY A 805 -10.15 -35.01 -3.80
CA GLY A 805 -9.82 -34.22 -2.61
C GLY A 805 -10.34 -32.78 -2.76
N LYS A 806 -9.48 -31.78 -2.53
CA LYS A 806 -9.80 -30.36 -2.74
C LYS A 806 -9.45 -29.86 -4.16
N SER A 807 -9.20 -30.77 -5.10
CA SER A 807 -9.08 -30.41 -6.52
C SER A 807 -10.36 -30.79 -7.26
N VAL A 808 -10.76 -29.95 -8.22
CA VAL A 808 -11.89 -30.20 -9.12
C VAL A 808 -11.45 -30.02 -10.57
N THR A 809 -11.80 -30.96 -11.43
CA THR A 809 -11.65 -30.85 -12.89
C THR A 809 -12.98 -30.40 -13.48
N ILE A 810 -12.98 -29.25 -14.14
CA ILE A 810 -14.15 -28.70 -14.82
C ILE A 810 -13.99 -28.93 -16.32
N THR A 811 -14.98 -29.55 -16.94
CA THR A 811 -15.00 -29.82 -18.39
C THR A 811 -16.21 -29.16 -19.04
N ALA A 812 -16.03 -28.55 -20.21
CA ALA A 812 -17.12 -27.94 -20.97
C ALA A 812 -17.46 -28.74 -22.22
N ARG A 813 -18.76 -28.91 -22.51
CA ARG A 813 -19.22 -29.53 -23.77
C ARG A 813 -19.34 -28.52 -24.90
N SER A 814 -19.73 -27.29 -24.57
CA SER A 814 -19.77 -26.14 -25.47
C SER A 814 -18.98 -24.97 -24.88
N LEU A 815 -18.84 -23.86 -25.61
CA LEU A 815 -18.16 -22.67 -25.10
C LEU A 815 -18.72 -22.26 -23.73
N ALA A 816 -17.86 -22.17 -22.72
CA ALA A 816 -18.18 -21.63 -21.41
C ALA A 816 -17.39 -20.34 -21.19
N ARG A 817 -18.09 -19.24 -20.91
CA ARG A 817 -17.47 -17.92 -20.73
C ARG A 817 -17.51 -17.46 -19.28
N ALA A 818 -16.38 -16.93 -18.81
CA ALA A 818 -16.14 -16.44 -17.47
C ALA A 818 -16.63 -17.41 -16.38
N VAL A 819 -16.19 -18.67 -16.46
CA VAL A 819 -16.55 -19.72 -15.50
C VAL A 819 -16.07 -19.32 -14.10
N MET A 820 -17.01 -19.11 -13.17
CA MET A 820 -16.74 -18.87 -11.76
C MET A 820 -17.04 -20.13 -10.94
N LEU A 821 -16.10 -20.52 -10.07
CA LEU A 821 -16.32 -21.51 -9.00
C LEU A 821 -16.83 -20.79 -7.75
N ASP A 822 -18.15 -20.72 -7.60
CA ASP A 822 -18.80 -20.08 -6.46
C ASP A 822 -19.07 -21.10 -5.34
N PHE A 823 -18.63 -20.81 -4.11
CA PHE A 823 -18.85 -21.65 -2.92
C PHE A 823 -19.84 -21.03 -1.92
N GLY A 824 -20.59 -20.00 -2.34
CA GLY A 824 -21.64 -19.36 -1.58
C GLY A 824 -21.09 -18.65 -0.34
N LYS A 825 -21.40 -19.22 0.83
CA LYS A 825 -20.96 -18.67 2.12
C LYS A 825 -19.64 -19.25 2.63
N ILE A 826 -19.06 -20.22 1.93
CA ILE A 826 -17.79 -20.82 2.31
C ILE A 826 -16.66 -20.02 1.67
N ALA A 827 -15.79 -19.45 2.51
CA ALA A 827 -14.56 -18.81 2.02
C ALA A 827 -13.66 -19.87 1.38
N ALA A 828 -13.42 -19.72 0.08
CA ALA A 828 -12.69 -20.68 -0.72
C ALA A 828 -11.99 -19.96 -1.86
N GLN A 829 -10.70 -20.23 -2.02
CA GLN A 829 -9.83 -19.61 -3.00
C GLN A 829 -9.40 -20.66 -4.04
N PRO A 830 -10.08 -20.73 -5.20
CA PRO A 830 -9.62 -21.49 -6.36
C PRO A 830 -8.19 -21.11 -6.79
N SER A 831 -7.43 -22.06 -7.32
CA SER A 831 -6.12 -21.79 -7.90
C SER A 831 -6.22 -21.03 -9.23
N ASP A 832 -7.37 -21.12 -9.92
CA ASP A 832 -7.75 -20.31 -11.06
C ASP A 832 -9.28 -20.16 -11.12
N ASP A 833 -9.75 -19.00 -11.57
CA ASP A 833 -11.19 -18.68 -11.62
C ASP A 833 -11.51 -17.62 -12.71
N GLY A 834 -12.75 -17.50 -13.13
CA GLY A 834 -13.17 -16.58 -14.19
C GLY A 834 -12.55 -16.88 -15.55
N PHE A 835 -12.20 -18.14 -15.83
CA PHE A 835 -11.59 -18.58 -17.08
C PHE A 835 -12.66 -18.94 -18.14
N ASP A 836 -12.22 -19.02 -19.40
CA ASP A 836 -13.05 -19.53 -20.50
C ASP A 836 -12.65 -20.97 -20.84
N LEU A 837 -13.62 -21.82 -21.19
CA LEU A 837 -13.38 -23.18 -21.70
C LEU A 837 -13.95 -23.31 -23.11
N LEU A 838 -13.14 -23.80 -24.04
CA LEU A 838 -13.61 -24.18 -25.38
C LEU A 838 -14.31 -25.56 -25.35
N PRO A 839 -15.11 -25.91 -26.37
CA PRO A 839 -15.75 -27.23 -26.44
C PRO A 839 -14.75 -28.39 -26.25
N GLY A 840 -15.00 -29.25 -25.27
CA GLY A 840 -14.17 -30.40 -24.92
C GLY A 840 -12.98 -30.09 -24.01
N GLU A 841 -12.69 -28.83 -23.71
CA GLU A 841 -11.58 -28.47 -22.83
C GLU A 841 -11.91 -28.75 -21.36
N SER A 842 -10.85 -29.07 -20.61
CA SER A 842 -10.91 -29.27 -19.16
C SER A 842 -9.83 -28.48 -18.46
N VAL A 843 -10.15 -27.97 -17.27
CA VAL A 843 -9.18 -27.34 -16.36
C VAL A 843 -9.27 -27.97 -14.98
N ARG A 844 -8.13 -28.26 -14.39
CA ARG A 844 -8.03 -28.74 -13.00
C ARG A 844 -7.69 -27.57 -12.10
N VAL A 845 -8.50 -27.36 -11.08
CA VAL A 845 -8.38 -26.27 -10.11
C VAL A 845 -8.25 -26.86 -8.72
N THR A 846 -7.30 -26.36 -7.92
CA THR A 846 -7.17 -26.70 -6.51
C THR A 846 -7.81 -25.60 -5.67
N VAL A 847 -8.56 -25.96 -4.64
CA VAL A 847 -9.30 -25.01 -3.80
C VAL A 847 -8.66 -24.94 -2.42
N GLN A 848 -8.17 -23.76 -2.05
CA GLN A 848 -7.69 -23.47 -0.70
C GLN A 848 -8.88 -23.01 0.16
N SER A 849 -9.15 -23.73 1.24
CA SER A 849 -10.21 -23.43 2.21
C SER A 849 -10.00 -24.25 3.47
N ASP A 850 -10.51 -23.77 4.61
CA ASP A 850 -10.59 -24.54 5.85
C ASP A 850 -11.68 -25.63 5.79
N ALA A 851 -12.70 -25.45 4.94
CA ALA A 851 -13.75 -26.45 4.73
C ALA A 851 -13.18 -27.74 4.13
N ASP A 852 -13.76 -28.90 4.47
CA ASP A 852 -13.36 -30.17 3.86
C ASP A 852 -13.83 -30.31 2.41
N ALA A 853 -13.33 -31.34 1.72
CA ALA A 853 -13.65 -31.59 0.32
C ALA A 853 -15.15 -31.83 0.07
N GLN A 854 -15.86 -32.46 1.00
CA GLN A 854 -17.28 -32.78 0.84
C GLN A 854 -18.14 -31.52 0.95
N ALA A 855 -17.81 -30.64 1.89
CA ALA A 855 -18.45 -29.34 2.06
C ALA A 855 -18.25 -28.47 0.81
N LEU A 856 -17.02 -28.42 0.26
CA LEU A 856 -16.71 -27.70 -0.97
C LEU A 856 -17.49 -28.27 -2.17
N GLN A 857 -17.50 -29.59 -2.34
CA GLN A 857 -18.25 -30.25 -3.42
C GLN A 857 -19.75 -29.95 -3.36
N LYS A 858 -20.33 -29.93 -2.15
CA LYS A 858 -21.75 -29.62 -1.96
C LYS A 858 -22.07 -28.15 -2.19
N ALA A 859 -21.14 -27.25 -1.89
CA ALA A 859 -21.33 -25.81 -2.03
C ALA A 859 -21.06 -25.28 -3.45
N LEU A 860 -20.28 -26.00 -4.25
CA LEU A 860 -19.88 -25.56 -5.59
C LEU A 860 -21.10 -25.28 -6.48
N THR A 861 -21.17 -24.05 -6.96
CA THR A 861 -22.02 -23.61 -8.05
C THR A 861 -21.13 -23.07 -9.17
N LEU A 862 -21.28 -23.61 -10.38
CA LEU A 862 -20.55 -23.11 -11.54
C LEU A 862 -21.37 -22.02 -12.23
N ARG A 863 -20.89 -20.78 -12.22
CA ARG A 863 -21.53 -19.65 -12.89
C ARG A 863 -20.84 -19.36 -14.21
N THR A 864 -21.61 -18.95 -15.22
CA THR A 864 -21.11 -18.57 -16.55
C THR A 864 -21.99 -17.50 -17.15
N LEU A 865 -21.48 -16.76 -18.15
CA LEU A 865 -22.28 -15.75 -18.88
C LEU A 865 -23.49 -16.33 -19.64
N ALA A 866 -23.55 -17.64 -19.86
CA ALA A 866 -24.71 -18.29 -20.47
C ALA A 866 -25.88 -18.50 -19.48
N GLY A 867 -25.60 -18.55 -18.18
CA GLY A 867 -26.43 -19.16 -17.13
C GLY A 867 -27.56 -18.34 -16.52
N ALA A 868 -27.87 -17.14 -17.03
CA ALA A 868 -29.01 -16.34 -16.57
C ALA A 868 -30.28 -16.63 -17.39
N ARG A 869 -30.89 -17.81 -17.21
CA ARG A 869 -32.25 -18.10 -17.71
C ARG A 869 -33.18 -18.52 -16.57
#